data_AF-A0A9E4A5Z5-F1
#
_entry.id   AF-A0A9E4A5Z5-F1
#
_cell.length_a   1.000
_cell.length_b   1.000
_cell.length_c   1.000
_cell.angle_alpha   90.00
_cell.angle_beta   90.00
_cell.angle_gamma   90.00
#
_symmetry.space_group_name_H-M   'P 1'
#
loop_
_entity.id
_entity.type
_entity.pdbx_description
1 polymer ?
#
loop_
_entity_poly.entity_id
_entity_poly.type
_entity_poly.pdbx_seq_one_letter_code
_entity_poly.pdbx_strand_id
1 'polypeptide(L)'
;MALAEFRTVHGIEESMVHPTKNDSKGDVTFRAVLIGLALVPINVYIVVQWETVWNTQYPTTMTIFYNVVFTFLSLILVNMLLKRWLPRIALSQQELLTVYTMLFLAVCVSGHDFSQSIFCTLGTARWSATPENDWSNLFWKYLSQRLTVNDDQVLYGFYKGESTFYTAAHIKGWLEPMVWWTLFLSVVAFTMFCLNIIIRRQWIEKEKLTYPLVHLPYEMSREGNGHHPFFRNKLLWLGFGLAAGINLINGTTFLFPVLPQIPLGYNLNVYFTERPFNAMGNFPAQFNPFAIGLAFAIPLDLLFSCWFFFLLWKAQRVVGSMIGINMPGYPFVAQQVLGGYLGIAIVSFWLGRKPIWQVMKRAIGAMSEADDSDEPMKYRTAVIGIILGFSFLVFFSYQAGTTVQFGLAFFSVYFVIAFAHTRTRAELGPPIHGIFHYGPLQLFIAAVGSRKLESQTLTAAAPFWTFTKQFRNHPMPYMLESFKLADRSGMDTRKLGKVIMFSVVVGIIVTFWTFLQFSYKWGGISEGRGIGAYTVIERWLVRPLEPDPQSLSAVGIGALVVFINTVLRLRFLWWPLHPLAYPITGYIPFEHLWFPFLISWVVKGSILRHGGIQMYRRAFPFFLGLVLGAFTIGSLWGIVGLVTGIPTYAFKRW
;
A
#
# COMPACT_ATOMS: atom_id res chain seq x y z
N MET A 1 -30.53 -9.02 -21.59
CA MET A 1 -29.68 -7.91 -22.06
C MET A 1 -28.58 -7.53 -21.05
N ALA A 2 -28.86 -7.41 -19.75
CA ALA A 2 -27.82 -7.13 -18.73
C ALA A 2 -26.80 -8.26 -18.47
N LEU A 3 -27.15 -9.54 -18.69
CA LEU A 3 -26.18 -10.65 -18.72
C LEU A 3 -25.28 -10.62 -19.96
N ALA A 4 -25.73 -9.96 -21.03
CA ALA A 4 -24.89 -9.71 -22.21
C ALA A 4 -23.95 -8.53 -21.94
N GLU A 5 -24.31 -7.53 -21.12
CA GLU A 5 -23.40 -6.45 -20.68
C GLU A 5 -22.39 -6.91 -19.61
N PHE A 6 -22.80 -7.74 -18.65
CA PHE A 6 -21.87 -8.34 -17.69
C PHE A 6 -20.92 -9.34 -18.36
N ARG A 7 -21.39 -10.10 -19.36
CA ARG A 7 -20.53 -10.95 -20.20
C ARG A 7 -19.76 -10.19 -21.27
N THR A 8 -20.23 -9.08 -21.82
CA THR A 8 -19.45 -8.27 -22.78
C THR A 8 -18.43 -7.41 -22.08
N VAL A 9 -18.58 -7.13 -20.77
CA VAL A 9 -17.51 -6.56 -19.92
C VAL A 9 -16.45 -7.62 -19.52
N HIS A 10 -16.81 -8.90 -19.47
CA HIS A 10 -15.86 -9.99 -19.23
C HIS A 10 -15.28 -10.64 -20.51
N GLY A 11 -15.95 -10.53 -21.65
CA GLY A 11 -15.39 -10.77 -22.99
C GLY A 11 -14.37 -9.70 -23.40
N ILE A 12 -14.19 -8.65 -22.57
CA ILE A 12 -13.20 -7.57 -22.76
C ILE A 12 -11.76 -8.09 -22.67
N GLU A 13 -11.52 -9.21 -22.00
CA GLU A 13 -10.18 -9.78 -21.82
C GLU A 13 -9.78 -10.81 -22.90
N GLU A 14 -10.73 -11.35 -23.68
CA GLU A 14 -10.48 -12.50 -24.58
C GLU A 14 -9.81 -12.17 -25.92
N SER A 15 -9.60 -10.89 -26.26
CA SER A 15 -9.01 -10.50 -27.57
C SER A 15 -7.56 -10.06 -27.52
N MET A 16 -6.88 -10.20 -26.39
CA MET A 16 -5.42 -10.12 -26.35
C MET A 16 -4.87 -11.52 -26.61
N VAL A 17 -4.47 -11.77 -27.85
CA VAL A 17 -3.78 -12.97 -28.32
C VAL A 17 -2.80 -13.44 -27.23
N HIS A 18 -3.14 -14.53 -26.55
CA HIS A 18 -2.23 -15.20 -25.64
C HIS A 18 -1.02 -15.64 -26.47
N PRO A 19 0.20 -15.17 -26.17
CA PRO A 19 1.39 -15.75 -26.78
C PRO A 19 1.40 -17.23 -26.41
N THR A 20 1.51 -18.10 -27.42
CA THR A 20 1.79 -19.51 -27.18
C THR A 20 3.05 -19.62 -26.33
N LYS A 21 3.03 -20.49 -25.31
CA LYS A 21 4.07 -20.72 -24.29
C LYS A 21 5.33 -21.39 -24.88
N ASN A 22 5.80 -20.93 -26.05
CA ASN A 22 6.94 -21.44 -26.79
C ASN A 22 7.83 -20.28 -27.27
N ASP A 23 8.78 -19.88 -26.42
CA ASP A 23 10.22 -19.86 -26.72
C ASP A 23 10.95 -19.14 -25.58
N SER A 24 11.95 -19.80 -25.02
CA SER A 24 12.74 -19.45 -23.84
C SER A 24 13.61 -18.18 -23.96
N LYS A 25 13.38 -17.32 -24.97
CA LYS A 25 14.21 -16.16 -25.27
C LYS A 25 13.61 -14.87 -24.69
N GLY A 26 13.65 -14.75 -23.37
CA GLY A 26 13.38 -13.48 -22.69
C GLY A 26 12.60 -13.63 -21.39
N ASP A 27 13.01 -14.51 -20.49
CA ASP A 27 12.40 -14.65 -19.16
C ASP A 27 13.15 -13.79 -18.10
N VAL A 28 13.00 -14.07 -16.81
CA VAL A 28 13.83 -13.50 -15.73
C VAL A 28 15.32 -13.82 -15.97
N THR A 29 16.12 -12.81 -16.30
CA THR A 29 17.56 -12.94 -16.57
C THR A 29 18.43 -12.38 -15.46
N PHE A 30 19.66 -12.88 -15.33
CA PHE A 30 20.64 -12.36 -14.37
C PHE A 30 20.98 -10.89 -14.63
N ARG A 31 21.05 -10.46 -15.90
CA ARG A 31 21.31 -9.05 -16.25
C ARG A 31 20.22 -8.11 -15.75
N ALA A 32 18.94 -8.51 -15.85
CA ALA A 32 17.83 -7.73 -15.31
C ALA A 32 17.92 -7.63 -13.79
N VAL A 33 18.28 -8.73 -13.11
CA VAL A 33 18.49 -8.74 -11.66
C VAL A 33 19.63 -7.81 -11.23
N LEU A 34 20.75 -7.78 -11.96
CA LEU A 34 21.86 -6.87 -11.69
C LEU A 34 21.46 -5.39 -11.85
N ILE A 35 20.72 -5.05 -12.91
CA ILE A 35 20.21 -3.69 -13.12
C ILE A 35 19.26 -3.29 -11.98
N GLY A 36 18.35 -4.19 -11.60
CA GLY A 36 17.46 -3.99 -10.46
C GLY A 36 18.25 -3.75 -9.17
N LEU A 37 19.26 -4.58 -8.88
CA LEU A 37 20.14 -4.43 -7.73
C LEU A 37 20.88 -3.09 -7.69
N ALA A 38 21.30 -2.56 -8.84
CA ALA A 38 21.94 -1.24 -8.91
C ALA A 38 20.95 -0.10 -8.65
N LEU A 39 19.71 -0.22 -9.13
CA LEU A 39 18.68 0.82 -9.01
C LEU A 39 17.93 0.82 -7.66
N VAL A 40 17.92 -0.31 -6.94
CA VAL A 40 17.25 -0.45 -5.63
C VAL A 40 17.82 0.53 -4.60
N PRO A 41 19.14 0.59 -4.32
CA PRO A 41 19.71 1.54 -3.37
C PRO A 41 19.38 3.00 -3.69
N ILE A 42 19.41 3.37 -4.97
CA ILE A 42 19.08 4.74 -5.41
C ILE A 42 17.63 5.07 -5.07
N ASN A 43 16.69 4.17 -5.37
CA ASN A 43 15.27 4.39 -5.11
C ASN A 43 14.96 4.41 -3.61
N VAL A 44 15.54 3.49 -2.84
CA VAL A 44 15.36 3.45 -1.38
C VAL A 44 15.95 4.70 -0.73
N TYR A 45 17.14 5.13 -1.16
CA TYR A 45 17.77 6.37 -0.69
C TYR A 45 16.85 7.58 -0.90
N ILE A 46 16.34 7.75 -2.11
CA ILE A 46 15.43 8.84 -2.47
C ILE A 46 14.16 8.80 -1.61
N VAL A 47 13.57 7.62 -1.43
CA VAL A 47 12.35 7.44 -0.64
C VAL A 47 12.56 7.81 0.82
N VAL A 48 13.61 7.30 1.47
CA VAL A 48 13.89 7.62 2.88
C VAL A 48 14.21 9.11 3.03
N GLN A 49 14.95 9.70 2.10
CA GLN A 49 15.28 11.12 2.11
C GLN A 49 14.01 12.00 2.00
N TRP A 50 13.11 11.71 1.05
CA TRP A 50 11.86 12.47 0.90
C TRP A 50 10.87 12.27 2.04
N GLU A 51 10.68 11.03 2.48
CA GLU A 51 9.62 10.67 3.43
C GLU A 51 10.00 10.92 4.88
N THR A 52 11.27 10.70 5.22
CA THR A 52 11.73 10.72 6.61
C THR A 52 12.52 11.99 6.89
N VAL A 53 13.54 12.28 6.08
CA VAL A 53 14.46 13.40 6.36
C VAL A 53 13.78 14.74 6.07
N TRP A 54 13.14 14.88 4.91
CA TRP A 54 12.60 16.16 4.47
C TRP A 54 11.11 16.34 4.73
N ASN A 55 10.35 15.25 4.90
CA ASN A 55 8.89 15.28 5.03
C ASN A 55 8.22 16.08 3.90
N THR A 56 8.78 16.03 2.69
CA THR A 56 8.33 16.83 1.54
C THR A 56 7.47 16.03 0.58
N GLN A 57 7.83 14.78 0.32
CA GLN A 57 7.08 13.91 -0.58
C GLN A 57 6.94 12.49 -0.04
N TYR A 58 5.77 11.88 -0.30
CA TYR A 58 5.39 10.58 0.26
C TYR A 58 5.02 9.55 -0.82
N PRO A 59 5.98 9.05 -1.62
CA PRO A 59 5.71 8.08 -2.69
C PRO A 59 5.04 6.80 -2.20
N THR A 60 5.46 6.27 -1.06
CA THR A 60 4.98 4.96 -0.59
C THR A 60 3.60 5.01 0.05
N THR A 61 3.05 6.21 0.23
CA THR A 61 1.68 6.41 0.71
C THR A 61 0.64 6.39 -0.42
N MET A 62 1.06 6.18 -1.67
CA MET A 62 0.21 5.88 -2.82
C MET A 62 0.28 4.39 -3.16
N THR A 63 -0.75 3.85 -3.82
CA THR A 63 -0.74 2.42 -4.21
C THR A 63 0.23 2.12 -5.35
N ILE A 64 0.38 3.06 -6.28
CA ILE A 64 1.40 3.02 -7.32
C ILE A 64 2.46 4.07 -7.00
N PHE A 65 3.70 3.63 -6.82
CA PHE A 65 4.79 4.52 -6.37
C PHE A 65 5.30 5.34 -7.55
N TYR A 66 5.05 6.65 -7.52
CA TYR A 66 5.39 7.53 -8.64
C TYR A 66 6.90 7.57 -8.94
N ASN A 67 7.75 7.40 -7.92
CA ASN A 67 9.21 7.34 -8.08
C ASN A 67 9.66 6.06 -8.83
N VAL A 68 9.00 4.93 -8.57
CA VAL A 68 9.26 3.67 -9.28
C VAL A 68 8.78 3.79 -10.72
N VAL A 69 7.59 4.37 -10.95
CA VAL A 69 7.10 4.63 -12.32
C VAL A 69 8.03 5.57 -13.08
N PHE A 70 8.55 6.62 -12.44
CA PHE A 70 9.50 7.55 -13.06
C PHE A 70 10.85 6.88 -13.38
N THR A 71 11.41 6.10 -12.45
CA THR A 71 12.64 5.33 -12.70
C THR A 71 12.41 4.33 -13.85
N PHE A 72 11.25 3.68 -13.87
CA PHE A 72 10.90 2.73 -14.91
C PHE A 72 10.72 3.39 -16.28
N LEU A 73 10.06 4.54 -16.35
CA LEU A 73 9.97 5.36 -17.56
C LEU A 73 11.38 5.72 -18.05
N SER A 74 12.25 6.19 -17.16
CA SER A 74 13.62 6.56 -17.49
C SER A 74 14.40 5.37 -18.06
N LEU A 75 14.27 4.19 -17.46
CA LEU A 75 14.88 2.95 -17.95
C LEU A 75 14.34 2.57 -19.33
N ILE A 76 13.04 2.71 -19.59
CA ILE A 76 12.46 2.43 -20.91
C ILE A 76 12.99 3.42 -21.96
N LEU A 77 13.08 4.71 -21.65
CA LEU A 77 13.62 5.71 -22.57
C LEU A 77 15.08 5.41 -22.91
N VAL A 78 15.89 5.04 -21.92
CA VAL A 78 17.27 4.57 -22.15
C VAL A 78 17.25 3.30 -23.01
N ASN A 79 16.39 2.33 -22.71
CA ASN A 79 16.29 1.10 -23.49
C ASN A 79 15.89 1.34 -24.96
N MET A 80 15.00 2.30 -25.22
CA MET A 80 14.61 2.73 -26.57
C MET A 80 15.81 3.31 -27.33
N LEU A 81 16.65 4.11 -26.67
CA LEU A 81 17.90 4.60 -27.25
C LEU A 81 18.87 3.44 -27.50
N LEU A 82 19.06 2.55 -26.52
CA LEU A 82 19.92 1.36 -26.68
C LEU A 82 19.47 0.49 -27.85
N LYS A 83 18.17 0.33 -28.10
CA LYS A 83 17.69 -0.42 -29.29
C LYS A 83 18.09 0.21 -30.60
N ARG A 84 18.14 1.54 -30.65
CA ARG A 84 18.53 2.28 -31.86
C ARG A 84 20.03 2.15 -32.16
N TRP A 85 20.87 2.19 -31.13
CA TRP A 85 22.33 2.29 -31.30
C TRP A 85 23.09 1.00 -30.97
N LEU A 86 22.61 0.21 -30.00
CA LEU A 86 23.25 -0.99 -29.46
C LEU A 86 22.20 -2.10 -29.18
N PRO A 87 21.50 -2.62 -30.19
CA PRO A 87 20.35 -3.52 -30.01
C PRO A 87 20.67 -4.83 -29.25
N ARG A 88 21.94 -5.24 -29.23
CA ARG A 88 22.38 -6.46 -28.53
C ARG A 88 22.29 -6.34 -27.00
N ILE A 89 22.42 -5.14 -26.44
CA ILE A 89 22.35 -4.92 -24.98
C ILE A 89 20.97 -4.46 -24.52
N ALA A 90 20.05 -4.23 -25.44
CA ALA A 90 18.69 -3.81 -25.10
C ALA A 90 17.94 -4.91 -24.33
N LEU A 91 17.12 -4.47 -23.38
CA LEU A 91 16.29 -5.29 -22.53
C LEU A 91 15.00 -5.70 -23.24
N SER A 92 14.55 -6.93 -22.98
CA SER A 92 13.23 -7.41 -23.35
C SER A 92 12.14 -6.84 -22.43
N GLN A 93 10.87 -7.01 -22.82
CA GLN A 93 9.74 -6.62 -21.98
C GLN A 93 9.78 -7.30 -20.61
N GLN A 94 10.05 -8.61 -20.57
CA GLN A 94 10.09 -9.36 -19.32
C GLN A 94 11.24 -8.92 -18.40
N GLU A 95 12.37 -8.52 -18.96
CA GLU A 95 13.51 -8.00 -18.20
C GLU A 95 13.20 -6.63 -17.61
N LEU A 96 12.56 -5.75 -18.38
CA LEU A 96 12.04 -4.48 -17.88
C LEU A 96 11.04 -4.72 -16.73
N LEU A 97 10.09 -5.64 -16.91
CA LEU A 97 9.12 -5.98 -15.86
C LEU A 97 9.75 -6.66 -14.64
N THR A 98 10.85 -7.39 -14.82
CA THR A 98 11.67 -7.91 -13.71
C THR A 98 12.27 -6.75 -12.90
N VAL A 99 12.93 -5.80 -13.56
CA VAL A 99 13.49 -4.61 -12.89
C VAL A 99 12.40 -3.80 -12.19
N TYR A 100 11.25 -3.59 -12.86
CA TYR A 100 10.09 -2.93 -12.27
C TYR A 100 9.63 -3.65 -10.99
N THR A 101 9.47 -4.97 -11.04
CA THR A 101 9.05 -5.79 -9.89
C THR A 101 10.03 -5.67 -8.73
N MET A 102 11.34 -5.70 -9.00
CA MET A 102 12.38 -5.53 -7.98
C MET A 102 12.28 -4.17 -7.29
N LEU A 103 12.21 -3.09 -8.08
CA LEU A 103 12.08 -1.73 -7.56
C LEU A 103 10.79 -1.54 -6.77
N PHE A 104 9.68 -2.04 -7.32
CA PHE A 104 8.36 -1.91 -6.73
C PHE A 104 8.29 -2.59 -5.36
N LEU A 105 8.82 -3.81 -5.23
CA LEU A 105 8.82 -4.51 -3.95
C LEU A 105 9.85 -3.98 -2.96
N ALA A 106 11.06 -3.63 -3.43
CA ALA A 106 12.06 -3.02 -2.57
C ALA A 106 11.53 -1.71 -1.97
N VAL A 107 10.96 -0.82 -2.78
CA VAL A 107 10.35 0.44 -2.30
C VAL A 107 9.14 0.16 -1.40
N CYS A 108 8.32 -0.84 -1.70
CA CYS A 108 7.17 -1.21 -0.85
C CYS A 108 7.60 -1.53 0.59
N VAL A 109 8.58 -2.43 0.74
CA VAL A 109 9.07 -2.82 2.07
C VAL A 109 9.91 -1.73 2.71
N SER A 110 10.46 -0.80 1.92
CA SER A 110 11.21 0.37 2.40
C SER A 110 10.32 1.57 2.75
N GLY A 111 9.00 1.44 2.63
CA GLY A 111 8.10 2.59 2.72
C GLY A 111 7.67 2.99 4.14
N HIS A 112 7.01 4.15 4.19
CA HIS A 112 6.67 4.89 5.41
C HIS A 112 6.02 4.06 6.52
N ASP A 113 5.04 3.20 6.20
CA ASP A 113 4.25 2.45 7.19
C ASP A 113 4.66 0.95 7.30
N PHE A 114 5.83 0.57 6.77
CA PHE A 114 6.37 -0.79 6.94
C PHE A 114 7.68 -0.77 7.74
N SER A 115 8.85 -0.85 7.09
CA SER A 115 10.15 -0.92 7.77
C SER A 115 10.53 0.38 8.49
N GLN A 116 10.42 1.54 7.81
CA GLN A 116 10.84 2.83 8.37
C GLN A 116 10.18 3.10 9.72
N SER A 117 8.87 2.89 9.82
CA SER A 117 8.09 3.14 11.04
C SER A 117 8.57 2.33 12.25
N ILE A 118 8.95 1.06 12.05
CA ILE A 118 9.53 0.23 13.12
C ILE A 118 10.88 0.77 13.55
N PHE A 119 11.73 1.17 12.60
CA PHE A 119 13.09 1.63 12.91
C PHE A 119 13.07 2.90 13.75
N CYS A 120 12.02 3.71 13.61
CA CYS A 120 11.79 4.89 14.42
C CYS A 120 11.53 4.58 15.90
N THR A 121 11.23 3.34 16.29
CA THR A 121 10.84 2.98 17.67
C THR A 121 11.96 2.37 18.49
N LEU A 122 13.01 1.84 17.84
CA LEU A 122 13.92 0.87 18.47
C LEU A 122 14.80 1.46 19.59
N GLY A 123 14.97 2.78 19.65
CA GLY A 123 15.70 3.46 20.71
C GLY A 123 14.89 4.54 21.44
N THR A 124 13.61 4.73 21.08
CA THR A 124 12.86 5.94 21.47
C THR A 124 12.46 5.96 22.93
N ALA A 125 12.01 4.82 23.47
CA ALA A 125 11.63 4.74 24.88
C ALA A 125 12.80 5.04 25.83
N ARG A 126 14.02 4.64 25.45
CA ARG A 126 15.24 4.95 26.22
C ARG A 126 15.64 6.41 26.05
N TRP A 127 15.75 6.88 24.81
CA TRP A 127 16.26 8.22 24.49
C TRP A 127 15.32 9.35 24.93
N SER A 128 14.03 9.24 24.64
CA SER A 128 13.05 10.30 24.89
C SER A 128 12.48 10.25 26.32
N ALA A 129 13.12 9.50 27.23
CA ALA A 129 12.71 9.45 28.63
C ALA A 129 13.08 10.75 29.35
N THR A 130 12.10 11.32 30.04
CA THR A 130 12.24 12.57 30.81
C THR A 130 11.58 12.40 32.18
N PRO A 131 11.96 13.19 33.20
CA PRO A 131 11.27 13.18 34.49
C PRO A 131 9.77 13.47 34.37
N GLU A 132 9.36 14.27 33.37
CA GLU A 132 7.97 14.68 33.17
C GLU A 132 7.09 13.56 32.60
N ASN A 133 7.64 12.71 31.72
CA ASN A 133 6.90 11.59 31.13
C ASN A 133 7.07 10.25 31.87
N ASP A 134 8.05 10.18 32.78
CA ASP A 134 8.34 9.00 33.60
C ASP A 134 8.62 7.70 32.80
N TRP A 135 9.04 7.84 31.53
CA TRP A 135 9.26 6.69 30.65
C TRP A 135 10.37 5.75 31.14
N SER A 136 11.29 6.25 31.95
CA SER A 136 12.31 5.42 32.60
C SER A 136 11.70 4.34 33.48
N ASN A 137 10.71 4.71 34.30
CA ASN A 137 10.04 3.77 35.19
C ASN A 137 8.99 2.93 34.45
N LEU A 138 8.33 3.52 33.44
CA LEU A 138 7.30 2.83 32.66
C LEU A 138 7.84 1.76 31.72
N PHE A 139 8.97 2.02 31.03
CA PHE A 139 9.40 1.20 29.90
C PHE A 139 10.74 0.47 30.09
N TRP A 140 11.76 1.06 30.72
CA TRP A 140 13.14 0.53 30.63
C TRP A 140 13.28 -0.92 31.08
N LYS A 141 12.54 -1.31 32.13
CA LYS A 141 12.52 -2.71 32.63
C LYS A 141 12.02 -3.72 31.59
N TYR A 142 11.18 -3.28 30.65
CA TYR A 142 10.50 -4.14 29.69
C TYR A 142 11.10 -4.08 28.28
N LEU A 143 12.11 -3.24 28.04
CA LEU A 143 12.78 -3.16 26.74
C LEU A 143 13.63 -4.40 26.49
N SER A 144 13.42 -5.04 25.33
CA SER A 144 14.19 -6.22 24.94
C SER A 144 15.61 -5.84 24.55
N GLN A 145 16.61 -6.39 25.25
CA GLN A 145 18.03 -6.11 24.99
C GLN A 145 18.47 -6.46 23.57
N ARG A 146 17.81 -7.43 22.92
CA ARG A 146 18.18 -7.91 21.57
C ARG A 146 17.47 -7.19 20.44
N LEU A 147 16.28 -6.64 20.71
CA LEU A 147 15.41 -6.06 19.68
C LEU A 147 15.36 -4.52 19.72
N THR A 148 15.90 -3.91 20.77
CA THR A 148 15.95 -2.45 20.97
C THR A 148 17.39 -2.02 21.21
N VAL A 149 17.69 -0.76 20.95
CA VAL A 149 18.99 -0.16 21.24
C VAL A 149 18.86 0.61 22.56
N ASN A 150 19.59 0.17 23.58
CA ASN A 150 19.51 0.70 24.94
C ASN A 150 20.81 1.38 25.41
N ASP A 151 21.80 1.53 24.52
CA ASP A 151 23.08 2.18 24.82
C ASP A 151 22.99 3.68 24.50
N ASP A 152 23.08 4.52 25.53
CA ASP A 152 22.94 5.97 25.41
C ASP A 152 24.04 6.59 24.52
N GLN A 153 25.25 6.00 24.44
CA GLN A 153 26.30 6.49 23.55
C GLN A 153 25.96 6.28 22.08
N VAL A 154 25.40 5.10 21.76
CA VAL A 154 24.93 4.76 20.41
C VAL A 154 23.73 5.64 20.04
N LEU A 155 22.80 5.85 20.97
CA LEU A 155 21.61 6.68 20.75
C LEU A 155 21.93 8.16 20.60
N TYR A 156 22.96 8.66 21.31
CA TYR A 156 23.37 10.07 21.22
C TYR A 156 23.68 10.47 19.78
N GLY A 157 24.55 9.74 19.08
CA GLY A 157 24.87 10.03 17.68
C GLY A 157 23.67 9.87 16.74
N PHE A 158 22.80 8.90 17.01
CA PHE A 158 21.60 8.63 16.19
C PHE A 158 20.54 9.74 16.30
N TYR A 159 20.35 10.32 17.49
CA TYR A 159 19.32 11.34 17.71
C TYR A 159 19.83 12.78 17.61
N LYS A 160 21.08 13.05 18.01
CA LYS A 160 21.66 14.40 17.89
C LYS A 160 22.25 14.67 16.52
N GLY A 161 22.65 13.65 15.77
CA GLY A 161 23.25 13.82 14.46
C GLY A 161 24.72 14.24 14.54
N GLU A 162 25.20 14.90 13.47
CA GLU A 162 26.59 15.37 13.34
C GLU A 162 27.64 14.27 13.58
N SER A 163 27.25 13.02 13.28
CA SER A 163 28.03 11.82 13.52
C SER A 163 28.03 10.93 12.28
N THR A 164 28.61 9.74 12.41
CA THR A 164 28.69 8.77 11.32
C THR A 164 28.27 7.39 11.80
N PHE A 165 27.44 6.70 11.02
CA PHE A 165 27.07 5.32 11.30
C PHE A 165 28.28 4.37 11.23
N TYR A 166 29.34 4.73 10.50
CA TYR A 166 30.44 3.82 10.18
C TYR A 166 31.48 3.62 11.30
N THR A 167 31.20 4.03 12.54
CA THR A 167 32.06 3.69 13.68
C THR A 167 31.81 2.26 14.14
N ALA A 168 32.84 1.60 14.68
CA ALA A 168 32.70 0.24 15.21
C ALA A 168 31.66 0.14 16.34
N ALA A 169 31.55 1.19 17.19
CA ALA A 169 30.58 1.25 18.27
C ALA A 169 29.14 1.31 17.72
N HIS A 170 28.87 2.20 16.76
CA HIS A 170 27.53 2.33 16.17
C HIS A 170 27.12 1.07 15.41
N ILE A 171 28.01 0.49 14.61
CA ILE A 171 27.71 -0.76 13.88
C ILE A 171 27.37 -1.88 14.86
N LYS A 172 28.18 -2.08 15.92
CA LYS A 172 27.94 -3.12 16.92
C LYS A 172 26.62 -2.91 17.67
N GLY A 173 26.30 -1.68 18.04
CA GLY A 173 25.07 -1.36 18.77
C GLY A 173 23.79 -1.64 17.97
N TRP A 174 23.84 -1.50 16.64
CA TRP A 174 22.69 -1.72 15.77
C TRP A 174 22.63 -3.11 15.13
N LEU A 175 23.74 -3.85 15.07
CA LEU A 175 23.84 -5.10 14.31
C LEU A 175 22.80 -6.15 14.75
N GLU A 176 22.69 -6.41 16.05
CA GLU A 176 21.77 -7.43 16.55
C GLU A 176 20.29 -7.06 16.32
N PRO A 177 19.81 -5.85 16.68
CA PRO A 177 18.46 -5.41 16.32
C PRO A 177 18.20 -5.46 14.81
N MET A 178 19.17 -5.04 13.98
CA MET A 178 19.04 -5.06 12.52
C MET A 178 18.79 -6.47 11.98
N VAL A 179 19.55 -7.47 12.44
CA VAL A 179 19.38 -8.86 11.99
C VAL A 179 18.00 -9.39 12.37
N TRP A 180 17.58 -9.20 13.62
CA TRP A 180 16.31 -9.69 14.12
C TRP A 180 15.11 -9.05 13.42
N TRP A 181 15.11 -7.72 13.25
CA TRP A 181 14.03 -7.02 12.57
C TRP A 181 14.02 -7.26 11.06
N THR A 182 15.19 -7.42 10.43
CA THR A 182 15.27 -7.85 9.03
C THR A 182 14.67 -9.24 8.84
N LEU A 183 15.00 -10.17 9.74
CA LEU A 183 14.43 -11.52 9.73
C LEU A 183 12.92 -11.48 9.95
N PHE A 184 12.45 -10.74 10.96
CA PHE A 184 11.02 -10.54 11.23
C PHE A 184 10.26 -10.06 9.99
N LEU A 185 10.68 -8.93 9.40
CA LEU A 185 10.02 -8.35 8.24
C LEU A 185 10.07 -9.27 7.01
N SER A 186 11.19 -10.00 6.83
CA SER A 186 11.34 -10.99 5.76
C SER A 186 10.38 -12.17 5.95
N VAL A 187 10.21 -12.66 7.18
CA VAL A 187 9.26 -13.75 7.50
C VAL A 187 7.82 -13.29 7.35
N VAL A 188 7.49 -12.06 7.75
CA VAL A 188 6.16 -11.46 7.50
C VAL A 188 5.87 -11.46 6.00
N ALA A 189 6.79 -10.93 5.19
CA ALA A 189 6.64 -10.88 3.74
C ALA A 189 6.62 -12.28 3.09
N PHE A 190 7.40 -13.23 3.61
CA PHE A 190 7.38 -14.62 3.15
C PHE A 190 6.05 -15.32 3.45
N THR A 191 5.47 -15.08 4.63
CA THR A 191 4.15 -15.63 4.99
C THR A 191 3.08 -15.09 4.06
N MET A 192 3.12 -13.79 3.73
CA MET A 192 2.25 -13.18 2.71
C MET A 192 2.45 -13.76 1.32
N PHE A 193 3.71 -14.02 0.94
CA PHE A 193 4.05 -14.63 -0.33
C PHE A 193 3.43 -16.04 -0.46
N CYS A 194 3.54 -16.85 0.61
CA CYS A 194 2.88 -18.16 0.67
C CYS A 194 1.35 -18.07 0.63
N LEU A 195 0.74 -17.09 1.32
CA LEU A 195 -0.70 -16.83 1.23
C LEU A 195 -1.12 -16.47 -0.21
N ASN A 196 -0.33 -15.63 -0.89
CA ASN A 196 -0.57 -15.28 -2.28
C ASN A 196 -0.52 -16.50 -3.21
N ILE A 197 0.39 -17.44 -3.00
CA ILE A 197 0.48 -18.66 -3.84
C ILE A 197 -0.81 -19.48 -3.75
N ILE A 198 -1.44 -19.56 -2.58
CA ILE A 198 -2.71 -20.30 -2.40
C ILE A 198 -3.86 -19.68 -3.20
N ILE A 199 -3.88 -18.35 -3.30
CA ILE A 199 -5.04 -17.58 -3.82
C ILE A 199 -4.81 -17.08 -5.26
N ARG A 200 -3.56 -17.02 -5.71
CA ARG A 200 -3.13 -16.49 -7.01
C ARG A 200 -3.96 -17.10 -8.13
N ARG A 201 -3.98 -18.43 -8.24
CA ARG A 201 -4.71 -19.14 -9.31
C ARG A 201 -6.20 -18.80 -9.31
N GLN A 202 -6.79 -18.78 -8.13
CA GLN A 202 -8.21 -18.47 -7.95
C GLN A 202 -8.53 -17.06 -8.44
N TRP A 203 -7.73 -16.06 -8.07
CA TRP A 203 -8.03 -14.66 -8.39
C TRP A 203 -7.55 -14.23 -9.78
N ILE A 204 -6.44 -14.77 -10.28
CA ILE A 204 -5.85 -14.39 -11.57
C ILE A 204 -6.50 -15.17 -12.72
N GLU A 205 -6.63 -16.49 -12.60
CA GLU A 205 -7.02 -17.37 -13.71
C GLU A 205 -8.53 -17.69 -13.71
N LYS A 206 -9.10 -17.95 -12.52
CA LYS A 206 -10.51 -18.35 -12.41
C LYS A 206 -11.47 -17.17 -12.31
N GLU A 207 -11.22 -16.29 -11.35
CA GLU A 207 -12.07 -15.10 -11.13
C GLU A 207 -11.69 -13.92 -12.01
N LYS A 208 -10.50 -13.95 -12.63
CA LYS A 208 -10.01 -12.92 -13.56
C LYS A 208 -10.22 -11.50 -13.03
N LEU A 209 -9.73 -11.24 -11.81
CA LEU A 209 -9.78 -9.89 -11.26
C LEU A 209 -9.02 -8.90 -12.15
N THR A 210 -9.39 -7.63 -12.11
CA THR A 210 -8.98 -6.62 -13.10
C THR A 210 -7.51 -6.19 -12.97
N TYR A 211 -6.99 -6.08 -11.75
CA TYR A 211 -5.67 -5.50 -11.43
C TYR A 211 -5.38 -4.17 -12.18
N PRO A 212 -6.17 -3.10 -11.96
CA PRO A 212 -6.05 -1.85 -12.73
C PRO A 212 -4.64 -1.23 -12.73
N LEU A 213 -3.92 -1.34 -11.60
CA LEU A 213 -2.58 -0.74 -11.42
C LEU A 213 -1.48 -1.44 -12.23
N VAL A 214 -1.72 -2.67 -12.70
CA VAL A 214 -0.80 -3.43 -13.56
C VAL A 214 -0.77 -2.88 -14.99
N HIS A 215 -1.81 -2.17 -15.43
CA HIS A 215 -1.93 -1.72 -16.82
C HIS A 215 -0.85 -0.72 -17.22
N LEU A 216 -0.53 0.25 -16.36
CA LEU A 216 0.47 1.28 -16.68
C LEU A 216 1.87 0.69 -16.95
N PRO A 217 2.49 -0.08 -16.03
CA PRO A 217 3.81 -0.67 -16.29
C PRO A 217 3.78 -1.70 -17.43
N TYR A 218 2.68 -2.43 -17.61
CA TYR A 218 2.53 -3.36 -18.72
C TYR A 218 2.52 -2.64 -20.09
N GLU A 219 1.68 -1.62 -20.26
CA GLU A 219 1.58 -0.86 -21.52
C GLU A 219 2.87 -0.07 -21.83
N MET A 220 3.53 0.48 -20.80
CA MET A 220 4.82 1.16 -20.95
C MET A 220 5.92 0.23 -21.47
N SER A 221 5.93 -1.03 -21.03
CA SER A 221 6.95 -2.02 -21.41
C SER A 221 6.60 -2.81 -22.67
N ARG A 222 5.34 -2.79 -23.11
CA ARG A 222 4.89 -3.56 -24.26
C ARG A 222 5.48 -3.04 -25.56
N GLU A 223 5.96 -3.99 -26.36
CA GLU A 223 6.50 -3.74 -27.69
C GLU A 223 5.62 -4.38 -28.76
N GLY A 224 5.46 -3.68 -29.88
CA GLY A 224 4.79 -4.15 -31.08
C GLY A 224 5.58 -3.73 -32.31
N ASN A 225 5.95 -4.70 -33.16
CA ASN A 225 6.74 -4.48 -34.39
C ASN A 225 7.99 -3.59 -34.18
N GLY A 226 8.77 -3.88 -33.13
CA GLY A 226 10.02 -3.16 -32.82
C GLY A 226 9.84 -1.74 -32.27
N HIS A 227 8.62 -1.32 -31.95
CA HIS A 227 8.31 0.00 -31.40
C HIS A 227 7.45 -0.13 -30.15
N HIS A 228 7.31 0.97 -29.39
CA HIS A 228 6.35 1.07 -28.29
C HIS A 228 5.08 1.80 -28.77
N PRO A 229 3.95 1.09 -28.98
CA PRO A 229 2.70 1.71 -29.42
C PRO A 229 2.18 2.74 -28.43
N PHE A 230 2.42 2.49 -27.13
CA PHE A 230 2.03 3.37 -26.03
C PHE A 230 2.56 4.81 -26.24
N PHE A 231 3.88 4.98 -26.41
CA PHE A 231 4.50 6.30 -26.58
C PHE A 231 4.23 6.98 -27.93
N ARG A 232 3.64 6.28 -28.91
CA ARG A 232 3.21 6.88 -30.19
C ARG A 232 1.81 7.46 -30.14
N ASN A 233 1.04 7.18 -29.10
CA ASN A 233 -0.34 7.63 -29.01
C ASN A 233 -0.44 9.12 -28.70
N LYS A 234 -1.09 9.91 -29.56
CA LYS A 234 -1.25 11.36 -29.37
C LYS A 234 -2.09 11.71 -28.15
N LEU A 235 -3.11 10.90 -27.82
CA LEU A 235 -3.97 11.13 -26.65
C LEU A 235 -3.21 10.96 -25.35
N LEU A 236 -2.24 10.03 -25.30
CA LEU A 236 -1.31 9.89 -24.17
C LEU A 236 -0.59 11.20 -23.90
N TRP A 237 0.03 11.79 -24.93
CA TRP A 237 0.79 13.03 -24.78
C TRP A 237 -0.08 14.24 -24.46
N LEU A 238 -1.34 14.26 -24.92
CA LEU A 238 -2.30 15.29 -24.54
C LEU A 238 -2.63 15.22 -23.04
N GLY A 239 -2.88 14.01 -22.51
CA GLY A 239 -3.05 13.81 -21.07
C GLY A 239 -1.78 14.11 -20.27
N PHE A 240 -0.62 13.65 -20.76
CA PHE A 240 0.68 13.95 -20.17
C PHE A 240 0.91 15.45 -20.09
N GLY A 241 0.73 16.18 -21.19
CA GLY A 241 0.92 17.63 -21.27
C GLY A 241 -0.01 18.39 -20.33
N LEU A 242 -1.27 17.97 -20.21
CA LEU A 242 -2.22 18.60 -19.30
C LEU A 242 -1.79 18.44 -17.83
N ALA A 243 -1.50 17.22 -17.38
CA ALA A 243 -1.09 16.98 -16.00
C ALA A 243 0.31 17.54 -15.70
N ALA A 244 1.25 17.40 -16.64
CA ALA A 244 2.60 17.94 -16.50
C ALA A 244 2.58 19.47 -16.46
N GLY A 245 1.84 20.12 -17.36
CA GLY A 245 1.72 21.58 -17.43
C GLY A 245 1.15 22.16 -16.14
N ILE A 246 0.08 21.58 -15.60
CA ILE A 246 -0.50 22.00 -14.32
C ILE A 246 0.53 21.91 -13.19
N ASN A 247 1.27 20.79 -13.09
CA ASN A 247 2.26 20.60 -12.04
C ASN A 247 3.53 21.45 -12.22
N LEU A 248 3.90 21.78 -13.46
CA LEU A 248 4.99 22.70 -13.76
C LEU A 248 4.62 24.14 -13.38
N ILE A 249 3.43 24.60 -13.74
CA ILE A 249 2.93 25.93 -13.34
C ILE A 249 2.85 26.02 -11.81
N ASN A 250 2.20 25.06 -11.15
CA ASN A 250 2.09 25.08 -9.70
C ASN A 250 3.46 24.96 -9.00
N GLY A 251 4.39 24.20 -9.57
CA GLY A 251 5.74 24.09 -9.05
C GLY A 251 6.58 25.35 -9.22
N THR A 252 6.45 26.03 -10.35
CA THR A 252 7.11 27.32 -10.58
C THR A 252 6.51 28.42 -9.71
N THR A 253 5.18 28.47 -9.54
CA THR A 253 4.53 29.37 -8.57
C THR A 253 4.99 29.11 -7.14
N PHE A 254 5.22 27.86 -6.75
CA PHE A 254 5.73 27.53 -5.42
C PHE A 254 7.11 28.15 -5.16
N LEU A 255 7.99 28.17 -6.16
CA LEU A 255 9.32 28.79 -6.08
C LEU A 255 9.27 30.32 -6.29
N PHE A 256 8.37 30.79 -7.15
CA PHE A 256 8.18 32.19 -7.52
C PHE A 256 6.71 32.58 -7.32
N PRO A 257 6.32 33.01 -6.10
CA PRO A 257 4.93 33.33 -5.75
C PRO A 257 4.28 34.47 -6.56
N VAL A 258 5.04 35.15 -7.42
CA VAL A 258 4.55 36.18 -8.35
C VAL A 258 3.67 35.57 -9.46
N LEU A 259 3.87 34.29 -9.78
CA LEU A 259 3.09 33.59 -10.81
C LEU A 259 1.77 33.05 -10.25
N PRO A 260 0.64 33.12 -10.97
CA PRO A 260 -0.64 32.62 -10.48
C PRO A 260 -0.64 31.08 -10.35
N GLN A 261 -1.11 30.58 -9.20
CA GLN A 261 -1.30 29.13 -8.99
C GLN A 261 -2.61 28.65 -9.62
N ILE A 262 -2.62 27.46 -10.20
CA ILE A 262 -3.86 26.76 -10.58
C ILE A 262 -4.40 26.03 -9.33
N PRO A 263 -5.54 26.46 -8.75
CA PRO A 263 -6.10 25.81 -7.57
C PRO A 263 -6.61 24.41 -7.93
N LEU A 264 -6.07 23.40 -7.24
CA LEU A 264 -6.46 22.00 -7.42
C LEU A 264 -7.49 21.53 -6.39
N GLY A 265 -7.99 22.42 -5.54
CA GLY A 265 -9.04 22.04 -4.61
C GLY A 265 -9.70 23.22 -3.93
N TYR A 266 -10.98 23.03 -3.63
CA TYR A 266 -11.81 23.99 -2.92
C TYR A 266 -12.41 23.30 -1.70
N ASN A 267 -12.43 24.00 -0.56
CA ASN A 267 -13.09 23.48 0.62
C ASN A 267 -14.56 23.89 0.60
N LEU A 268 -15.47 22.92 0.52
CA LEU A 268 -16.90 23.19 0.47
C LEU A 268 -17.49 23.50 1.85
N ASN A 269 -16.76 23.24 2.95
CA ASN A 269 -17.25 23.50 4.32
C ASN A 269 -17.62 24.96 4.56
N VAL A 270 -16.99 25.88 3.82
CA VAL A 270 -17.23 27.32 3.95
C VAL A 270 -18.68 27.70 3.64
N TYR A 271 -19.40 26.85 2.91
CA TYR A 271 -20.82 27.03 2.59
C TYR A 271 -21.76 26.36 3.61
N PHE A 272 -21.23 25.58 4.56
CA PHE A 272 -22.00 24.78 5.53
C PHE A 272 -21.55 25.08 6.97
N THR A 273 -21.74 26.32 7.42
CA THR A 273 -21.27 26.79 8.74
C THR A 273 -22.27 26.57 9.87
N GLU A 274 -23.56 26.45 9.54
CA GLU A 274 -24.64 26.30 10.52
C GLU A 274 -25.02 24.84 10.78
N ARG A 275 -25.58 24.57 11.97
CA ARG A 275 -26.13 23.25 12.29
C ARG A 275 -27.39 22.96 11.46
N PRO A 276 -27.61 21.69 11.04
CA PRO A 276 -26.81 20.49 11.33
C PRO A 276 -25.70 20.24 10.30
N PHE A 277 -25.62 21.02 9.23
CA PHE A 277 -24.72 20.75 8.09
C PHE A 277 -23.24 20.94 8.41
N ASN A 278 -22.90 21.79 9.38
CA ASN A 278 -21.53 21.94 9.85
C ASN A 278 -20.93 20.65 10.44
N ALA A 279 -21.77 19.69 10.83
CA ALA A 279 -21.33 18.38 11.33
C ALA A 279 -20.68 17.49 10.25
N MET A 280 -20.81 17.81 8.95
CA MET A 280 -20.13 17.09 7.87
C MET A 280 -18.60 17.02 8.08
N GLY A 281 -18.03 17.99 8.79
CA GLY A 281 -16.59 18.14 8.94
C GLY A 281 -15.95 18.41 7.58
N ASN A 282 -14.74 17.91 7.35
CA ASN A 282 -13.97 18.24 6.16
C ASN A 282 -14.61 17.77 4.82
N PHE A 283 -14.92 18.69 3.90
CA PHE A 283 -15.57 18.40 2.61
C PHE A 283 -14.83 19.07 1.44
N PRO A 284 -13.59 18.63 1.11
CA PRO A 284 -12.81 19.23 0.04
C PRO A 284 -13.19 18.65 -1.32
N ALA A 285 -13.44 19.49 -2.32
CA ALA A 285 -13.56 19.08 -3.72
C ALA A 285 -12.21 19.30 -4.42
N GLN A 286 -11.47 18.22 -4.70
CA GLN A 286 -10.16 18.31 -5.35
C GLN A 286 -10.19 17.88 -6.82
N PHE A 287 -9.51 18.64 -7.67
CA PHE A 287 -9.24 18.32 -9.06
C PHE A 287 -7.79 17.80 -9.19
N ASN A 288 -7.61 16.48 -9.03
CA ASN A 288 -6.32 15.81 -9.13
C ASN A 288 -6.23 15.01 -10.44
N PRO A 289 -5.52 15.50 -11.49
CA PRO A 289 -5.47 14.84 -12.78
C PRO A 289 -5.03 13.37 -12.73
N PHE A 290 -4.03 13.04 -11.91
CA PHE A 290 -3.56 11.67 -11.75
C PHE A 290 -4.61 10.76 -11.09
N ALA A 291 -5.38 11.29 -10.12
CA ALA A 291 -6.41 10.52 -9.44
C ALA A 291 -7.58 10.22 -10.38
N ILE A 292 -7.96 11.19 -11.23
CA ILE A 292 -8.92 10.99 -12.31
C ILE A 292 -8.40 9.92 -13.28
N GLY A 293 -7.11 10.00 -13.65
CA GLY A 293 -6.45 9.03 -14.51
C GLY A 293 -6.50 7.59 -13.99
N LEU A 294 -6.14 7.38 -12.72
CA LEU A 294 -6.21 6.07 -12.06
C LEU A 294 -7.66 5.59 -11.89
N ALA A 295 -8.56 6.49 -11.48
CA ALA A 295 -9.99 6.18 -11.32
C ALA A 295 -10.64 5.76 -12.64
N PHE A 296 -10.14 6.18 -13.80
CA PHE A 296 -10.74 5.81 -15.08
C PHE A 296 -10.62 4.31 -15.40
N ALA A 297 -9.61 3.64 -14.86
CA ALA A 297 -9.44 2.19 -14.99
C ALA A 297 -10.43 1.38 -14.13
N ILE A 298 -11.05 2.00 -13.13
CA ILE A 298 -11.93 1.35 -12.16
C ILE A 298 -13.32 1.09 -12.75
N PRO A 299 -13.99 -0.04 -12.44
CA PRO A 299 -15.38 -0.32 -12.83
C PRO A 299 -16.38 0.80 -12.47
N LEU A 300 -17.40 1.01 -13.31
CA LEU A 300 -18.32 2.16 -13.22
C LEU A 300 -19.22 2.11 -11.98
N ASP A 301 -19.72 0.93 -11.64
CA ASP A 301 -20.47 0.61 -10.43
C ASP A 301 -19.67 0.88 -9.14
N LEU A 302 -18.37 0.58 -9.16
CA LEU A 302 -17.50 0.92 -8.04
C LEU A 302 -17.31 2.43 -7.95
N LEU A 303 -17.00 3.10 -9.06
CA LEU A 303 -16.85 4.55 -9.06
C LEU A 303 -18.08 5.24 -8.47
N PHE A 304 -19.28 4.78 -8.86
CA PHE A 304 -20.54 5.21 -8.26
C PHE A 304 -20.56 4.99 -6.74
N SER A 305 -20.31 3.77 -6.31
CA SER A 305 -20.32 3.38 -4.90
C SER A 305 -19.35 4.20 -4.06
N CYS A 306 -18.19 4.54 -4.61
CA CYS A 306 -17.15 5.30 -3.92
C CYS A 306 -17.59 6.73 -3.56
N TRP A 307 -18.07 7.52 -4.53
CA TRP A 307 -18.52 8.87 -4.19
C TRP A 307 -19.84 8.84 -3.41
N PHE A 308 -20.71 7.85 -3.65
CA PHE A 308 -21.95 7.67 -2.89
C PHE A 308 -21.71 7.36 -1.41
N PHE A 309 -20.87 6.37 -1.08
CA PHE A 309 -20.58 6.03 0.32
C PHE A 309 -19.84 7.15 1.03
N PHE A 310 -19.00 7.91 0.33
CA PHE A 310 -18.41 9.13 0.89
C PHE A 310 -19.50 10.12 1.35
N LEU A 311 -20.48 10.42 0.50
CA LEU A 311 -21.60 11.28 0.88
C LEU A 311 -22.45 10.65 1.99
N LEU A 312 -22.59 9.33 2.03
CA LEU A 312 -23.28 8.63 3.11
C LEU A 312 -22.58 8.84 4.45
N TRP A 313 -21.24 8.80 4.51
CA TRP A 313 -20.49 9.13 5.73
C TRP A 313 -20.76 10.55 6.22
N LYS A 314 -20.84 11.52 5.29
CA LYS A 314 -21.18 12.92 5.61
C LYS A 314 -22.62 13.03 6.12
N ALA A 315 -23.56 12.37 5.44
CA ALA A 315 -24.97 12.33 5.83
C ALA A 315 -25.15 11.73 7.23
N GLN A 316 -24.43 10.65 7.57
CA GLN A 316 -24.49 10.06 8.92
C GLN A 316 -24.08 11.06 10.00
N ARG A 317 -23.03 11.86 9.78
CA ARG A 317 -22.62 12.91 10.74
C ARG A 317 -23.70 14.00 10.91
N VAL A 318 -24.32 14.42 9.81
CA VAL A 318 -25.41 15.41 9.83
C VAL A 318 -26.61 14.85 10.59
N VAL A 319 -27.05 13.63 10.26
CA VAL A 319 -28.16 12.95 10.96
C VAL A 319 -27.86 12.80 12.44
N GLY A 320 -26.65 12.37 12.81
CA GLY A 320 -26.20 12.30 14.20
C GLY A 320 -26.32 13.64 14.92
N SER A 321 -25.94 14.74 14.27
CA SER A 321 -26.12 16.08 14.82
C SER A 321 -27.59 16.50 14.94
N MET A 322 -28.46 16.10 14.01
CA MET A 322 -29.90 16.43 14.07
C MET A 322 -30.60 15.75 15.24
N ILE A 323 -30.24 14.50 15.54
CA ILE A 323 -30.82 13.72 16.64
C ILE A 323 -30.07 13.91 17.97
N GLY A 324 -29.08 14.80 18.02
CA GLY A 324 -28.37 15.17 19.25
C GLY A 324 -27.28 14.18 19.72
N ILE A 325 -26.78 13.31 18.85
CA ILE A 325 -25.63 12.44 19.18
C ILE A 325 -24.37 13.29 19.29
N ASN A 326 -23.87 13.47 20.51
CA ASN A 326 -22.62 14.17 20.83
C ASN A 326 -21.53 13.20 21.33
N MET A 327 -21.45 12.02 20.72
CA MET A 327 -20.46 11.01 21.10
C MET A 327 -19.14 11.20 20.32
N PRO A 328 -17.98 11.32 21.01
CA PRO A 328 -16.69 11.42 20.35
C PRO A 328 -16.45 10.23 19.41
N GLY A 329 -16.01 10.53 18.20
CA GLY A 329 -15.71 9.51 17.20
C GLY A 329 -16.90 9.03 16.38
N TYR A 330 -18.16 9.35 16.73
CA TYR A 330 -19.34 9.00 15.93
C TYR A 330 -19.18 9.47 14.46
N PRO A 331 -19.53 8.65 13.44
CA PRO A 331 -20.14 7.31 13.51
C PRO A 331 -19.13 6.16 13.63
N PHE A 332 -17.98 6.35 14.28
CA PHE A 332 -16.92 5.34 14.48
C PHE A 332 -16.34 4.83 13.15
N VAL A 333 -16.04 5.75 12.22
CA VAL A 333 -15.63 5.42 10.85
C VAL A 333 -14.44 4.45 10.83
N ALA A 334 -13.41 4.67 11.66
CA ALA A 334 -12.21 3.81 11.65
C ALA A 334 -12.52 2.36 12.06
N GLN A 335 -13.40 2.18 13.05
CA GLN A 335 -13.90 0.89 13.51
C GLN A 335 -14.74 0.22 12.42
N GLN A 336 -15.66 0.95 11.79
CA GLN A 336 -16.48 0.43 10.70
C GLN A 336 -15.63 0.05 9.48
N VAL A 337 -14.57 0.82 9.17
CA VAL A 337 -13.62 0.49 8.09
C VAL A 337 -12.89 -0.82 8.38
N LEU A 338 -12.38 -1.02 9.60
CA LEU A 338 -11.78 -2.29 10.01
C LEU A 338 -12.80 -3.43 9.87
N GLY A 339 -14.02 -3.22 10.37
CA GLY A 339 -15.14 -4.13 10.22
C GLY A 339 -15.41 -4.51 8.76
N GLY A 340 -15.39 -3.52 7.87
CA GLY A 340 -15.55 -3.72 6.45
C GLY A 340 -14.46 -4.62 5.86
N TYR A 341 -13.18 -4.38 6.19
CA TYR A 341 -12.09 -5.28 5.76
C TYR A 341 -12.23 -6.70 6.32
N LEU A 342 -12.60 -6.86 7.60
CA LEU A 342 -12.87 -8.18 8.17
C LEU A 342 -14.04 -8.87 7.46
N GLY A 343 -15.12 -8.13 7.16
CA GLY A 343 -16.25 -8.61 6.37
C GLY A 343 -15.85 -9.07 4.97
N ILE A 344 -14.97 -8.32 4.30
CA ILE A 344 -14.41 -8.68 2.98
C ILE A 344 -13.64 -10.01 3.07
N ALA A 345 -12.80 -10.16 4.09
CA ALA A 345 -12.06 -11.42 4.29
C ALA A 345 -13.02 -12.59 4.51
N ILE A 346 -14.00 -12.44 5.41
CA ILE A 346 -14.99 -13.48 5.72
C ILE A 346 -15.75 -13.91 4.45
N VAL A 347 -16.27 -12.93 3.70
CA VAL A 347 -16.97 -13.19 2.44
C VAL A 347 -16.06 -13.87 1.41
N SER A 348 -14.82 -13.40 1.28
CA SER A 348 -13.86 -13.96 0.32
C SER A 348 -13.48 -15.40 0.68
N PHE A 349 -13.30 -15.71 1.96
CA PHE A 349 -13.11 -17.09 2.43
C PHE A 349 -14.35 -17.95 2.19
N TRP A 350 -15.54 -17.42 2.45
CA TRP A 350 -16.80 -18.13 2.21
C TRP A 350 -16.95 -18.49 0.73
N LEU A 351 -16.75 -17.54 -0.18
CA LEU A 351 -16.83 -17.78 -1.63
C LEU A 351 -15.69 -18.70 -2.13
N GLY A 352 -14.49 -18.56 -1.57
CA GLY A 352 -13.29 -19.34 -1.92
C GLY A 352 -13.12 -20.68 -1.18
N ARG A 353 -14.08 -21.11 -0.36
CA ARG A 353 -13.91 -22.28 0.54
C ARG A 353 -13.58 -23.59 -0.18
N LYS A 354 -14.21 -23.84 -1.33
CA LYS A 354 -13.98 -25.08 -2.12
C LYS A 354 -12.56 -25.15 -2.69
N PRO A 355 -12.05 -24.14 -3.43
CA PRO A 355 -10.69 -24.18 -3.94
C PRO A 355 -9.65 -24.19 -2.82
N ILE A 356 -9.85 -23.43 -1.73
CA ILE A 356 -8.94 -23.46 -0.57
C ILE A 356 -8.88 -24.87 0.04
N TRP A 357 -10.02 -25.54 0.18
CA TRP A 357 -10.06 -26.92 0.68
C TRP A 357 -9.30 -27.91 -0.21
N GLN A 358 -9.37 -27.76 -1.54
CA GLN A 358 -8.61 -28.59 -2.46
C GLN A 358 -7.09 -28.37 -2.31
N VAL A 359 -6.66 -27.12 -2.10
CA VAL A 359 -5.26 -26.81 -1.80
C VAL A 359 -4.81 -27.46 -0.49
N MET A 360 -5.65 -27.42 0.56
CA MET A 360 -5.34 -28.07 1.83
C MET A 360 -5.24 -29.59 1.71
N LYS A 361 -6.14 -30.25 0.95
CA LYS A 361 -6.04 -31.68 0.63
C LYS A 361 -4.71 -32.03 -0.05
N ARG A 362 -4.31 -31.21 -1.03
CA ARG A 362 -3.05 -31.40 -1.76
C ARG A 362 -1.84 -31.24 -0.82
N ALA A 363 -1.90 -30.30 0.12
CA ALA A 363 -0.83 -30.06 1.08
C ALA A 363 -0.58 -31.24 2.03
N ILE A 364 -1.64 -31.94 2.45
CA ILE A 364 -1.55 -33.13 3.32
C ILE A 364 -1.32 -34.44 2.55
N GLY A 365 -1.13 -34.38 1.23
CA GLY A 365 -0.91 -35.57 0.38
C GLY A 365 -2.18 -36.36 0.08
N ALA A 366 -3.36 -35.84 0.39
CA ALA A 366 -4.62 -36.44 -0.01
C ALA A 366 -4.91 -36.18 -1.50
N MET A 367 -5.74 -37.04 -2.10
CA MET A 367 -6.20 -36.86 -3.47
C MET A 367 -6.91 -35.50 -3.61
N SER A 368 -6.43 -34.69 -4.55
CA SER A 368 -6.88 -33.32 -4.79
C SER A 368 -6.87 -33.01 -6.28
N GLU A 369 -7.85 -32.23 -6.71
CA GLU A 369 -7.96 -31.69 -8.07
C GLU A 369 -7.07 -30.44 -8.27
N ALA A 370 -6.43 -29.95 -7.21
CA ALA A 370 -5.57 -28.78 -7.28
C ALA A 370 -4.22 -29.13 -7.92
N ASP A 371 -3.94 -28.48 -9.05
CA ASP A 371 -2.66 -28.56 -9.74
C ASP A 371 -1.77 -27.35 -9.37
N ASP A 372 -0.52 -27.64 -9.03
CA ASP A 372 0.53 -26.70 -8.61
C ASP A 372 1.78 -26.74 -9.51
N SER A 373 1.66 -27.32 -10.72
CA SER A 373 2.77 -27.43 -11.67
C SER A 373 3.30 -26.07 -12.14
N ASP A 374 2.43 -25.10 -12.43
CA ASP A 374 2.81 -23.76 -12.89
C ASP A 374 2.88 -22.71 -11.75
N GLU A 375 2.73 -23.14 -10.49
CA GLU A 375 2.80 -22.24 -9.33
C GLU A 375 4.26 -21.89 -8.94
N PRO A 376 4.49 -20.72 -8.31
CA PRO A 376 5.82 -20.28 -7.87
C PRO A 376 6.52 -21.28 -6.93
N MET A 377 5.73 -21.99 -6.12
CA MET A 377 6.15 -23.15 -5.34
C MET A 377 4.95 -24.10 -5.17
N LYS A 378 5.23 -25.34 -4.77
CA LYS A 378 4.19 -26.32 -4.47
C LYS A 378 3.29 -25.85 -3.33
N TYR A 379 2.00 -26.20 -3.40
CA TYR A 379 1.04 -25.83 -2.35
C TYR A 379 1.42 -26.35 -0.97
N ARG A 380 2.00 -27.56 -0.89
CA ARG A 380 2.51 -28.13 0.35
C ARG A 380 3.59 -27.25 0.98
N THR A 381 4.53 -26.74 0.17
CA THR A 381 5.59 -25.84 0.64
C THR A 381 5.02 -24.51 1.09
N ALA A 382 4.02 -23.97 0.39
CA ALA A 382 3.34 -22.73 0.80
C ALA A 382 2.61 -22.88 2.15
N VAL A 383 1.88 -23.98 2.37
CA VAL A 383 1.18 -24.23 3.64
C VAL A 383 2.17 -24.40 4.80
N ILE A 384 3.25 -25.18 4.61
CA ILE A 384 4.32 -25.31 5.61
C ILE A 384 4.96 -23.94 5.89
N GLY A 385 5.20 -23.15 4.83
CA GLY A 385 5.74 -21.80 4.95
C GLY A 385 4.85 -20.87 5.77
N ILE A 386 3.52 -20.97 5.63
CA ILE A 386 2.57 -20.22 6.47
C ILE A 386 2.67 -20.67 7.93
N ILE A 387 2.68 -21.98 8.21
CA ILE A 387 2.72 -22.51 9.59
C ILE A 387 4.02 -22.12 10.29
N LEU A 388 5.16 -22.30 9.61
CA LEU A 388 6.48 -21.97 10.16
C LEU A 388 6.65 -20.45 10.29
N GLY A 389 6.22 -19.68 9.29
CA GLY A 389 6.26 -18.23 9.34
C GLY A 389 5.41 -17.67 10.48
N PHE A 390 4.16 -18.12 10.59
CA PHE A 390 3.27 -17.71 11.67
C PHE A 390 3.81 -18.10 13.06
N SER A 391 4.29 -19.34 13.21
CA SER A 391 4.93 -19.81 14.46
C SER A 391 6.17 -18.98 14.82
N PHE A 392 7.00 -18.64 13.84
CA PHE A 392 8.16 -17.79 14.05
C PHE A 392 7.76 -16.39 14.51
N LEU A 393 6.73 -15.78 13.92
CA LEU A 393 6.27 -14.44 14.30
C LEU A 393 5.75 -14.40 15.74
N VAL A 394 5.03 -15.44 16.16
CA VAL A 394 4.56 -15.60 17.55
C VAL A 394 5.73 -15.84 18.50
N PHE A 395 6.71 -16.66 18.11
CA PHE A 395 7.92 -16.87 18.89
C PHE A 395 8.74 -15.58 19.02
N PHE A 396 8.90 -14.83 17.93
CA PHE A 396 9.57 -13.53 17.91
C PHE A 396 8.88 -12.54 18.84
N SER A 397 7.54 -12.44 18.76
CA SER A 397 6.79 -11.54 19.64
C SER A 397 6.89 -11.96 21.11
N TYR A 398 6.92 -13.27 21.38
CA TYR A 398 7.16 -13.78 22.73
C TYR A 398 8.54 -13.36 23.26
N GLN A 399 9.59 -13.51 22.45
CA GLN A 399 10.94 -13.03 22.80
C GLN A 399 11.03 -11.50 22.93
N ALA A 400 10.15 -10.76 22.27
CA ALA A 400 10.03 -9.33 22.46
C ALA A 400 9.40 -8.93 23.80
N GLY A 401 8.70 -9.85 24.49
CA GLY A 401 8.04 -9.62 25.77
C GLY A 401 6.50 -9.65 25.71
N THR A 402 5.90 -10.08 24.60
CA THR A 402 4.44 -10.28 24.52
C THR A 402 4.03 -11.68 24.96
N THR A 403 2.77 -11.88 25.36
CA THR A 403 2.24 -13.23 25.60
C THR A 403 2.01 -13.99 24.29
N VAL A 404 2.07 -15.33 24.34
CA VAL A 404 1.77 -16.19 23.17
C VAL A 404 0.34 -15.96 22.66
N GLN A 405 -0.62 -15.78 23.58
CA GLN A 405 -2.02 -15.50 23.22
C GLN A 405 -2.16 -14.18 22.45
N PHE A 406 -1.45 -13.14 22.90
CA PHE A 406 -1.39 -11.86 22.19
C PHE A 406 -0.82 -12.06 20.79
N GLY A 407 0.33 -12.75 20.66
CA GLY A 407 0.95 -13.02 19.36
C GLY A 407 0.00 -13.76 18.40
N LEU A 408 -0.64 -14.84 18.87
CA LEU A 408 -1.61 -15.62 18.09
C LEU A 408 -2.77 -14.74 17.59
N ALA A 409 -3.37 -13.95 18.47
CA ALA A 409 -4.50 -13.09 18.12
C ALA A 409 -4.09 -11.96 17.17
N PHE A 410 -2.98 -11.29 17.46
CA PHE A 410 -2.48 -10.15 16.70
C PHE A 410 -2.16 -10.55 15.25
N PHE A 411 -1.35 -11.60 15.05
CA PHE A 411 -0.96 -12.02 13.70
C PHE A 411 -2.13 -12.63 12.92
N SER A 412 -3.09 -13.29 13.59
CA SER A 412 -4.30 -13.78 12.93
C SER A 412 -5.10 -12.63 12.33
N VAL A 413 -5.39 -11.60 13.13
CA VAL A 413 -6.11 -10.40 12.65
C VAL A 413 -5.29 -9.68 11.58
N TYR A 414 -3.98 -9.54 11.77
CA TYR A 414 -3.08 -8.91 10.80
C TYR A 414 -3.14 -9.58 9.42
N PHE A 415 -3.04 -10.90 9.34
CA PHE A 415 -3.09 -11.61 8.05
C PHE A 415 -4.50 -11.62 7.43
N VAL A 416 -5.56 -11.58 8.24
CA VAL A 416 -6.94 -11.41 7.74
C VAL A 416 -7.11 -10.03 7.10
N ILE A 417 -6.61 -8.96 7.74
CA ILE A 417 -6.60 -7.61 7.17
C ILE A 417 -5.75 -7.59 5.89
N ALA A 418 -4.55 -8.17 5.93
CA ALA A 418 -3.66 -8.29 4.76
C ALA A 418 -4.35 -8.94 3.56
N PHE A 419 -5.08 -10.03 3.79
CA PHE A 419 -5.84 -10.75 2.79
C PHE A 419 -6.97 -9.90 2.20
N ALA A 420 -7.79 -9.26 3.04
CA ALA A 420 -8.86 -8.35 2.59
C ALA A 420 -8.31 -7.16 1.79
N HIS A 421 -7.18 -6.61 2.21
CA HIS A 421 -6.52 -5.51 1.54
C HIS A 421 -5.99 -5.94 0.16
N THR A 422 -5.38 -7.12 0.08
CA THR A 422 -4.93 -7.75 -1.17
C THR A 422 -6.11 -7.93 -2.13
N ARG A 423 -7.24 -8.45 -1.65
CA ARG A 423 -8.47 -8.62 -2.46
C ARG A 423 -8.96 -7.29 -3.01
N THR A 424 -9.06 -6.29 -2.13
CA THR A 424 -9.56 -4.95 -2.47
C THR A 424 -8.73 -4.33 -3.58
N ARG A 425 -7.41 -4.45 -3.48
CA ARG A 425 -6.50 -3.91 -4.47
C ARG A 425 -6.49 -4.71 -5.78
N ALA A 426 -6.57 -6.04 -5.71
CA ALA A 426 -6.64 -6.91 -6.89
C ALA A 426 -7.89 -6.64 -7.75
N GLU A 427 -9.03 -6.38 -7.11
CA GLU A 427 -10.27 -6.03 -7.82
C GLU A 427 -10.25 -4.59 -8.36
N LEU A 428 -9.85 -3.63 -7.53
CA LEU A 428 -10.20 -2.22 -7.76
C LEU A 428 -9.01 -1.31 -8.03
N GLY A 429 -7.80 -1.70 -7.60
CA GLY A 429 -6.60 -0.89 -7.72
C GLY A 429 -6.77 0.57 -7.26
N PRO A 430 -7.38 0.85 -6.10
CA PRO A 430 -7.67 2.22 -5.71
C PRO A 430 -6.36 3.02 -5.59
N PRO A 431 -6.34 4.33 -5.89
CA PRO A 431 -5.13 5.15 -5.77
C PRO A 431 -4.56 5.20 -4.34
N ILE A 432 -5.45 5.03 -3.37
CA ILE A 432 -5.15 4.97 -1.94
C ILE A 432 -6.11 3.99 -1.28
N HIS A 433 -5.58 3.24 -0.31
CA HIS A 433 -6.29 2.34 0.57
C HIS A 433 -5.53 2.26 1.90
N GLY A 434 -6.24 1.98 2.97
CA GLY A 434 -5.65 1.77 4.29
C GLY A 434 -6.69 1.77 5.40
N ILE A 435 -6.21 1.62 6.61
CA ILE A 435 -6.94 1.82 7.87
C ILE A 435 -6.18 2.90 8.63
N PHE A 436 -6.88 3.86 9.23
CA PHE A 436 -6.22 4.96 9.95
C PHE A 436 -6.37 4.80 11.46
N HIS A 437 -5.26 4.54 12.14
CA HIS A 437 -5.14 4.43 13.61
C HIS A 437 -6.05 3.40 14.30
N TYR A 438 -6.55 2.39 13.57
CA TYR A 438 -7.41 1.34 14.13
C TYR A 438 -7.07 -0.06 13.58
N GLY A 439 -5.83 -0.51 13.83
CA GLY A 439 -5.30 -1.80 13.39
C GLY A 439 -5.58 -2.95 14.38
N PRO A 440 -4.85 -4.09 14.25
CA PRO A 440 -5.01 -5.25 15.12
C PRO A 440 -4.84 -4.94 16.61
N LEU A 441 -3.88 -4.08 16.95
CA LEU A 441 -3.61 -3.71 18.34
C LEU A 441 -4.79 -2.95 18.97
N GLN A 442 -5.35 -1.97 18.26
CA GLN A 442 -6.52 -1.22 18.73
C GLN A 442 -7.75 -2.11 18.85
N LEU A 443 -7.96 -3.05 17.92
CA LEU A 443 -9.04 -4.03 18.03
C LEU A 443 -8.88 -4.88 19.29
N PHE A 444 -7.67 -5.33 19.58
CA PHE A 444 -7.40 -6.15 20.76
C PHE A 444 -7.61 -5.35 22.07
N ILE A 445 -7.15 -4.10 22.11
CA ILE A 445 -7.40 -3.20 23.25
C ILE A 445 -8.90 -2.94 23.42
N ALA A 446 -9.65 -2.70 22.35
CA ALA A 446 -11.10 -2.54 22.43
C ALA A 446 -11.82 -3.82 22.88
N ALA A 447 -11.29 -5.00 22.54
CA ALA A 447 -11.91 -6.27 22.90
C ALA A 447 -11.66 -6.69 24.36
N VAL A 448 -10.44 -6.52 24.86
CA VAL A 448 -10.00 -7.07 26.14
C VAL A 448 -9.80 -5.99 27.21
N GLY A 449 -9.62 -4.73 26.79
CA GLY A 449 -9.14 -3.64 27.64
C GLY A 449 -7.61 -3.69 27.81
N SER A 450 -6.99 -2.54 28.10
CA SER A 450 -5.55 -2.51 28.38
C SER A 450 -5.21 -2.97 29.80
N ARG A 451 -6.16 -2.88 30.74
CA ARG A 451 -5.96 -3.26 32.16
C ARG A 451 -5.61 -4.74 32.34
N LYS A 452 -6.13 -5.62 31.49
CA LYS A 452 -5.86 -7.07 31.55
C LYS A 452 -4.55 -7.48 30.88
N LEU A 453 -3.86 -6.53 30.25
CA LEU A 453 -2.61 -6.79 29.54
C LEU A 453 -1.44 -6.40 30.42
N GLU A 454 -0.45 -7.29 30.48
CA GLU A 454 0.79 -7.03 31.20
C GLU A 454 1.52 -5.82 30.59
N SER A 455 2.11 -4.98 31.45
CA SER A 455 2.88 -3.81 31.03
C SER A 455 4.02 -4.17 30.08
N GLN A 456 4.61 -5.35 30.25
CA GLN A 456 5.63 -5.90 29.35
C GLN A 456 5.09 -6.12 27.94
N THR A 457 3.90 -6.73 27.81
CA THR A 457 3.25 -6.98 26.52
C THR A 457 2.90 -5.67 25.82
N LEU A 458 2.37 -4.69 26.55
CA LEU A 458 2.03 -3.38 26.01
C LEU A 458 3.29 -2.63 25.52
N THR A 459 4.37 -2.65 26.30
CA THR A 459 5.66 -2.03 25.92
C THR A 459 6.25 -2.69 24.68
N ALA A 460 6.26 -4.03 24.64
CA ALA A 460 6.75 -4.80 23.50
C ALA A 460 5.91 -4.61 22.23
N ALA A 461 4.65 -4.18 22.35
CA ALA A 461 3.75 -3.94 21.22
C ALA A 461 3.93 -2.55 20.56
N ALA A 462 4.75 -1.65 21.12
CA ALA A 462 4.94 -0.31 20.54
C ALA A 462 5.44 -0.33 19.08
N PRO A 463 6.45 -1.15 18.70
CA PRO A 463 6.84 -1.29 17.30
C PRO A 463 5.70 -1.83 16.42
N PHE A 464 4.91 -2.78 16.93
CA PHE A 464 3.74 -3.34 16.21
C PHE A 464 2.65 -2.29 15.99
N TRP A 465 2.51 -1.32 16.88
CA TRP A 465 1.61 -0.18 16.68
C TRP A 465 2.03 0.64 15.46
N THR A 466 3.31 1.02 15.35
CA THR A 466 3.78 1.81 14.19
C THR A 466 3.67 1.05 12.87
N PHE A 467 3.87 -0.26 12.92
CA PHE A 467 3.75 -1.19 11.80
C PHE A 467 2.31 -1.38 11.30
N THR A 468 1.30 -1.17 12.17
CA THR A 468 -0.11 -1.48 11.85
C THR A 468 -1.06 -0.31 12.02
N LYS A 469 -0.59 0.85 12.47
CA LYS A 469 -1.42 2.06 12.58
C LYS A 469 -1.98 2.49 11.22
N GLN A 470 -1.27 2.19 10.13
CA GLN A 470 -1.69 2.44 8.76
C GLN A 470 -1.23 1.35 7.80
N PHE A 471 -2.11 0.96 6.87
CA PHE A 471 -1.89 -0.16 5.92
C PHE A 471 -1.68 0.33 4.49
N ARG A 472 -0.80 1.31 4.23
CA ARG A 472 -0.66 1.92 2.90
C ARG A 472 0.24 1.13 1.95
N ASN A 473 1.44 0.77 2.39
CA ASN A 473 2.49 0.07 1.62
C ASN A 473 2.64 -1.40 2.04
N HIS A 474 1.54 -2.14 2.05
CA HIS A 474 1.52 -3.54 2.47
C HIS A 474 2.03 -4.49 1.35
N PRO A 475 3.04 -5.36 1.55
CA PRO A 475 3.71 -6.09 0.45
C PRO A 475 2.86 -7.12 -0.30
N MET A 476 1.94 -7.80 0.38
CA MET A 476 1.13 -8.88 -0.20
C MET A 476 0.42 -8.50 -1.52
N PRO A 477 -0.34 -7.39 -1.61
CA PRO A 477 -0.92 -6.97 -2.90
C PRO A 477 0.09 -6.76 -4.04
N TYR A 478 1.27 -6.19 -3.74
CA TYR A 478 2.29 -5.88 -4.75
C TYR A 478 2.92 -7.15 -5.31
N MET A 479 3.12 -8.17 -4.46
CA MET A 479 3.58 -9.50 -4.90
C MET A 479 2.55 -10.15 -5.84
N LEU A 480 1.26 -10.03 -5.53
CA LEU A 480 0.20 -10.59 -6.37
C LEU A 480 0.07 -9.87 -7.71
N GLU A 481 0.18 -8.54 -7.72
CA GLU A 481 0.25 -7.74 -8.96
C GLU A 481 1.46 -8.11 -9.83
N SER A 482 2.58 -8.45 -9.21
CA SER A 482 3.78 -8.93 -9.92
C SER A 482 3.51 -10.28 -10.60
N PHE A 483 2.76 -11.17 -9.95
CA PHE A 483 2.30 -12.40 -10.60
C PHE A 483 1.28 -12.15 -11.71
N LYS A 484 0.45 -11.11 -11.61
CA LYS A 484 -0.44 -10.73 -12.72
C LYS A 484 0.32 -10.16 -13.91
N LEU A 485 1.39 -9.39 -13.66
CA LEU A 485 2.32 -8.98 -14.71
C LEU A 485 2.93 -10.21 -15.41
N ALA A 486 3.42 -11.17 -14.62
CA ALA A 486 4.01 -12.40 -15.14
C ALA A 486 3.04 -13.18 -16.04
N ASP A 487 1.79 -13.34 -15.59
CA ASP A 487 0.70 -13.97 -16.34
C ASP A 487 0.46 -13.27 -17.69
N ARG A 488 0.42 -11.94 -17.72
CA ARG A 488 0.19 -11.16 -18.96
C ARG A 488 1.39 -11.08 -19.90
N SER A 489 2.61 -11.26 -19.42
CA SER A 489 3.84 -11.20 -20.22
C SER A 489 4.51 -12.56 -20.46
N GLY A 490 3.89 -13.66 -20.01
CA GLY A 490 4.41 -15.02 -20.17
C GLY A 490 5.72 -15.29 -19.41
N MET A 491 5.93 -14.66 -18.26
CA MET A 491 7.14 -14.87 -17.44
C MET A 491 7.03 -16.12 -16.56
N ASP A 492 8.18 -16.72 -16.23
CA ASP A 492 8.25 -17.83 -15.28
C ASP A 492 7.95 -17.34 -13.85
N THR A 493 6.84 -17.81 -13.31
CA THR A 493 6.32 -17.44 -11.99
C THR A 493 7.25 -17.92 -10.84
N ARG A 494 8.00 -19.01 -11.02
CA ARG A 494 8.92 -19.55 -10.01
C ARG A 494 10.19 -18.70 -9.93
N LYS A 495 10.78 -18.35 -11.06
CA LYS A 495 11.93 -17.45 -11.11
C LYS A 495 11.55 -16.07 -10.60
N LEU A 496 10.39 -15.54 -11.03
CA LEU A 496 9.89 -14.27 -10.51
C LEU A 496 9.63 -14.34 -9.00
N GLY A 497 9.08 -15.44 -8.50
CA GLY A 497 8.89 -15.66 -7.06
C GLY A 497 10.18 -15.56 -6.24
N LYS A 498 11.29 -16.10 -6.77
CA LYS A 498 12.63 -15.95 -6.15
C LYS A 498 13.09 -14.49 -6.17
N VAL A 499 12.92 -13.80 -7.30
CA VAL A 499 13.29 -12.37 -7.44
C VAL A 499 12.45 -11.50 -6.49
N ILE A 500 11.17 -11.78 -6.33
CA ILE A 500 10.27 -11.12 -5.40
C ILE A 500 10.83 -11.20 -3.97
N MET A 501 11.12 -12.40 -3.48
CA MET A 501 11.64 -12.59 -2.12
C MET A 501 13.04 -12.01 -1.95
N PHE A 502 13.90 -12.14 -2.95
CA PHE A 502 15.22 -11.53 -2.95
C PHE A 502 15.14 -10.00 -2.84
N SER A 503 14.24 -9.36 -3.60
CA SER A 503 14.06 -7.91 -3.60
C SER A 503 13.52 -7.39 -2.26
N VAL A 504 12.66 -8.17 -1.61
CA VAL A 504 12.18 -7.86 -0.25
C VAL A 504 13.34 -7.83 0.74
N VAL A 505 14.17 -8.87 0.79
CA VAL A 505 15.28 -8.96 1.75
C VAL A 505 16.30 -7.84 1.49
N VAL A 506 16.70 -7.65 0.23
CA VAL A 506 17.63 -6.58 -0.15
C VAL A 506 17.06 -5.20 0.17
N GLY A 507 15.78 -4.96 -0.13
CA GLY A 507 15.11 -3.70 0.17
C GLY A 507 15.13 -3.36 1.67
N ILE A 508 14.84 -4.33 2.55
CA ILE A 508 14.87 -4.13 4.00
C ILE A 508 16.29 -3.79 4.48
N ILE A 509 17.30 -4.54 4.04
CA ILE A 509 18.72 -4.30 4.41
C ILE A 509 19.17 -2.91 3.97
N VAL A 510 18.87 -2.54 2.72
CA VAL A 510 19.21 -1.23 2.15
C VAL A 510 18.48 -0.10 2.89
N THR A 511 17.22 -0.33 3.30
CA THR A 511 16.47 0.65 4.09
C THR A 511 17.13 0.88 5.44
N PHE A 512 17.50 -0.19 6.14
CA PHE A 512 18.21 -0.09 7.42
C PHE A 512 19.48 0.73 7.28
N TRP A 513 20.31 0.38 6.31
CA TRP A 513 21.57 1.09 6.05
C TRP A 513 21.33 2.58 5.77
N THR A 514 20.40 2.89 4.87
CA THR A 514 20.06 4.27 4.48
C THR A 514 19.51 5.06 5.67
N PHE A 515 18.58 4.47 6.41
CA PHE A 515 17.93 5.09 7.56
C PHE A 515 18.93 5.42 8.67
N LEU A 516 19.79 4.46 9.04
CA LEU A 516 20.82 4.69 10.05
C LEU A 516 21.81 5.77 9.62
N GLN A 517 22.30 5.70 8.37
CA GLN A 517 23.21 6.72 7.86
C GLN A 517 22.61 8.13 7.97
N PHE A 518 21.34 8.31 7.61
CA PHE A 518 20.69 9.60 7.73
C PHE A 518 20.44 10.02 9.17
N SER A 519 20.04 9.11 10.05
CA SER A 519 19.84 9.43 11.47
C SER A 519 21.15 9.90 12.11
N TYR A 520 22.27 9.23 11.87
CA TYR A 520 23.57 9.68 12.40
C TYR A 520 24.07 10.97 11.77
N LYS A 521 23.71 11.25 10.51
CA LYS A 521 24.13 12.47 9.82
C LYS A 521 23.33 13.70 10.31
N TRP A 522 22.00 13.59 10.31
CA TRP A 522 21.10 14.73 10.54
C TRP A 522 20.49 14.78 11.95
N GLY A 523 20.47 13.65 12.66
CA GLY A 523 19.84 13.52 13.97
C GLY A 523 18.33 13.50 13.90
N GLY A 524 17.69 12.62 14.68
CA GLY A 524 16.27 12.77 15.05
C GLY A 524 15.25 12.77 13.90
N ILE A 525 15.65 12.34 12.69
CA ILE A 525 14.88 12.40 11.43
C ILE A 525 13.51 11.68 11.48
N SER A 526 13.19 11.03 12.59
CA SER A 526 11.96 10.27 12.75
C SER A 526 11.47 10.14 14.19
N GLU A 527 11.97 10.98 15.10
CA GLU A 527 11.69 10.86 16.54
C GLU A 527 10.18 10.87 16.82
N GLY A 528 9.42 11.72 16.12
CA GLY A 528 7.96 11.84 16.30
C GLY A 528 7.16 10.55 16.05
N ARG A 529 7.62 9.66 15.15
CA ARG A 529 6.93 8.37 14.91
C ARG A 529 7.12 7.41 16.08
N GLY A 530 8.34 7.36 16.63
CA GLY A 530 8.67 6.57 17.82
C GLY A 530 7.96 7.10 19.05
N ILE A 531 8.03 8.43 19.28
CA ILE A 531 7.36 9.09 20.41
C ILE A 531 5.87 8.79 20.36
N GLY A 532 5.22 9.00 19.21
CA GLY A 532 3.78 8.77 19.07
C GLY A 532 3.36 7.33 19.42
N ALA A 533 4.21 6.33 19.16
CA ALA A 533 3.94 4.95 19.54
C ALA A 533 3.97 4.78 21.08
N TYR A 534 5.06 5.20 21.70
CA TYR A 534 5.24 5.06 23.15
C TYR A 534 4.28 5.94 23.95
N THR A 535 3.89 7.12 23.45
CA THR A 535 2.82 7.94 24.07
C THR A 535 1.44 7.28 24.00
N VAL A 536 1.17 6.45 22.97
CA VAL A 536 -0.08 5.67 22.93
C VAL A 536 -0.02 4.53 23.96
N ILE A 537 1.12 3.84 24.07
CA ILE A 537 1.31 2.79 25.06
C ILE A 537 1.26 3.34 26.49
N GLU A 538 1.96 4.46 26.75
CA GLU A 538 1.95 5.21 28.01
C GLU A 538 0.51 5.52 28.44
N ARG A 539 -0.31 6.05 27.51
CA ARG A 539 -1.73 6.33 27.79
C ARG A 539 -2.48 5.09 28.26
N TRP A 540 -2.21 3.92 27.67
CA TRP A 540 -2.85 2.66 28.06
C TRP A 540 -2.33 2.07 29.38
N LEU A 541 -1.11 2.41 29.77
CA LEU A 541 -0.52 2.01 31.06
C LEU A 541 -0.96 2.91 32.19
N VAL A 542 -0.89 4.23 31.99
CA VAL A 542 -1.22 5.25 33.01
C VAL A 542 -2.72 5.42 33.17
N ARG A 543 -3.49 5.30 32.08
CA ARG A 543 -4.96 5.35 32.09
C ARG A 543 -5.53 4.07 31.46
N PRO A 544 -5.53 2.94 32.20
CA PRO A 544 -6.01 1.68 31.67
C PRO A 544 -7.44 1.76 31.17
N LEU A 545 -7.65 1.25 29.96
CA LEU A 545 -8.95 1.20 29.30
C LEU A 545 -9.65 -0.13 29.62
N GLU A 546 -10.95 -0.05 29.84
CA GLU A 546 -11.85 -1.22 29.87
C GLU A 546 -12.20 -1.64 28.43
N PRO A 547 -12.75 -2.86 28.22
CA PRO A 547 -13.34 -3.23 26.94
C PRO A 547 -14.31 -2.15 26.43
N ASP A 548 -14.31 -1.92 25.11
CA ASP A 548 -15.12 -0.90 24.44
C ASP A 548 -16.16 -1.57 23.51
N PRO A 549 -17.36 -1.90 24.04
CA PRO A 549 -18.44 -2.48 23.26
C PRO A 549 -18.92 -1.60 22.10
N GLN A 550 -18.79 -0.27 22.23
CA GLN A 550 -19.23 0.67 21.19
C GLN A 550 -18.34 0.55 19.97
N SER A 551 -17.02 0.60 20.18
CA SER A 551 -16.08 0.35 19.10
C SER A 551 -16.24 -1.03 18.47
N LEU A 552 -16.46 -2.08 19.27
CA LEU A 552 -16.72 -3.43 18.76
C LEU A 552 -18.01 -3.52 17.94
N SER A 553 -19.10 -2.89 18.40
CA SER A 553 -20.36 -2.85 17.66
C SER A 553 -20.19 -2.13 16.31
N ALA A 554 -19.40 -1.05 16.26
CA ALA A 554 -19.07 -0.38 15.01
C ALA A 554 -18.27 -1.28 14.05
N VAL A 555 -17.30 -2.05 14.55
CA VAL A 555 -16.64 -3.11 13.75
C VAL A 555 -17.68 -4.10 13.20
N GLY A 556 -18.62 -4.54 14.03
CA GLY A 556 -19.73 -5.40 13.62
C GLY A 556 -20.60 -4.80 12.51
N ILE A 557 -20.99 -3.53 12.64
CA ILE A 557 -21.77 -2.78 11.63
C ILE A 557 -21.02 -2.73 10.30
N GLY A 558 -19.73 -2.41 10.32
CA GLY A 558 -18.93 -2.35 9.10
C GLY A 558 -18.86 -3.68 8.36
N ALA A 559 -18.66 -4.78 9.09
CA ALA A 559 -18.69 -6.13 8.53
C ALA A 559 -20.07 -6.49 7.97
N LEU A 560 -21.14 -6.12 8.69
CA LEU A 560 -22.51 -6.38 8.29
C LEU A 560 -22.89 -5.63 7.01
N VAL A 561 -22.51 -4.35 6.86
CA VAL A 561 -22.77 -3.57 5.65
C VAL A 561 -22.11 -4.21 4.43
N VAL A 562 -20.86 -4.68 4.57
CA VAL A 562 -20.16 -5.40 3.49
C VAL A 562 -20.86 -6.72 3.16
N PHE A 563 -21.25 -7.50 4.18
CA PHE A 563 -21.93 -8.77 4.00
C PHE A 563 -23.29 -8.59 3.30
N ILE A 564 -24.11 -7.65 3.76
CA ILE A 564 -25.42 -7.34 3.16
C ILE A 564 -25.24 -6.91 1.70
N ASN A 565 -24.33 -5.97 1.42
CA ASN A 565 -24.08 -5.54 0.04
C ASN A 565 -23.61 -6.69 -0.85
N THR A 566 -22.80 -7.60 -0.33
CA THR A 566 -22.38 -8.80 -1.06
C THR A 566 -23.58 -9.69 -1.37
N VAL A 567 -24.42 -10.01 -0.39
CA VAL A 567 -25.60 -10.87 -0.59
C VAL A 567 -26.59 -10.23 -1.56
N LEU A 568 -26.86 -8.93 -1.43
CA LEU A 568 -27.74 -8.20 -2.33
C LEU A 568 -27.21 -8.22 -3.77
N ARG A 569 -25.89 -8.02 -3.95
CA ARG A 569 -25.26 -8.11 -5.27
C ARG A 569 -25.30 -9.51 -5.88
N LEU A 570 -25.16 -10.55 -5.06
CA LEU A 570 -25.26 -11.95 -5.52
C LEU A 570 -26.70 -12.36 -5.88
N ARG A 571 -27.72 -11.72 -5.28
CA ARG A 571 -29.14 -12.02 -5.52
C ARG A 571 -29.78 -11.11 -6.58
N PHE A 572 -29.42 -9.84 -6.61
CA PHE A 572 -30.05 -8.81 -7.45
C PHE A 572 -29.02 -8.23 -8.42
N LEU A 573 -29.18 -8.54 -9.71
CA LEU A 573 -28.28 -8.08 -10.77
C LEU A 573 -28.28 -6.54 -10.96
N TRP A 574 -29.34 -5.87 -10.53
CA TRP A 574 -29.48 -4.41 -10.63
C TRP A 574 -28.90 -3.65 -9.43
N TRP A 575 -28.44 -4.35 -8.37
CA TRP A 575 -27.92 -3.71 -7.17
C TRP A 575 -26.63 -2.92 -7.49
N PRO A 576 -26.62 -1.59 -7.33
CA PRO A 576 -25.54 -0.75 -7.85
C PRO A 576 -24.35 -0.63 -6.89
N LEU A 577 -24.52 -0.98 -5.61
CA LEU A 577 -23.50 -0.77 -4.58
C LEU A 577 -22.51 -1.93 -4.52
N HIS A 578 -21.23 -1.57 -4.62
CA HIS A 578 -20.12 -2.49 -4.52
C HIS A 578 -19.66 -2.60 -3.05
N PRO A 579 -19.59 -3.82 -2.46
CA PRO A 579 -19.27 -4.00 -1.05
C PRO A 579 -17.90 -3.43 -0.66
N LEU A 580 -16.91 -3.54 -1.56
CA LEU A 580 -15.55 -3.05 -1.33
C LEU A 580 -15.44 -1.52 -1.21
N ALA A 581 -16.36 -0.74 -1.79
CA ALA A 581 -16.28 0.73 -1.73
C ALA A 581 -16.48 1.26 -0.30
N TYR A 582 -17.21 0.52 0.54
CA TYR A 582 -17.56 0.95 1.88
C TYR A 582 -16.34 1.23 2.78
N PRO A 583 -15.43 0.26 3.01
CA PRO A 583 -14.22 0.53 3.82
C PRO A 583 -13.22 1.47 3.15
N ILE A 584 -13.15 1.50 1.81
CA ILE A 584 -12.23 2.42 1.10
C ILE A 584 -12.59 3.88 1.36
N THR A 585 -13.89 4.19 1.33
CA THR A 585 -14.38 5.58 1.41
C THR A 585 -14.35 6.16 2.82
N GLY A 586 -14.32 5.30 3.84
CA GLY A 586 -14.13 5.71 5.23
C GLY A 586 -12.67 6.02 5.58
N TYR A 587 -11.71 5.71 4.71
CA TYR A 587 -10.30 6.04 4.92
C TYR A 587 -10.09 7.55 4.75
N ILE A 588 -9.47 8.23 5.71
CA ILE A 588 -9.36 9.71 5.74
C ILE A 588 -8.78 10.30 4.44
N PRO A 589 -7.68 9.80 3.87
CA PRO A 589 -7.19 10.29 2.57
C PRO A 589 -8.19 10.19 1.41
N PHE A 590 -9.24 9.38 1.51
CA PHE A 590 -10.30 9.31 0.51
C PHE A 590 -11.14 10.60 0.46
N GLU A 591 -11.15 11.43 1.51
CA GLU A 591 -11.78 12.76 1.48
C GLU A 591 -11.24 13.63 0.33
N HIS A 592 -10.03 13.35 -0.18
CA HIS A 592 -9.41 14.05 -1.30
C HIS A 592 -9.66 13.38 -2.67
N LEU A 593 -10.30 12.21 -2.69
CA LEU A 593 -10.51 11.37 -3.88
C LEU A 593 -11.96 11.24 -4.33
N TRP A 594 -12.95 11.60 -3.49
CA TRP A 594 -14.36 11.46 -3.88
C TRP A 594 -14.71 12.26 -5.15
N PHE A 595 -14.21 13.49 -5.29
CA PHE A 595 -14.51 14.34 -6.44
C PHE A 595 -13.80 13.87 -7.73
N PRO A 596 -12.50 13.49 -7.72
CA PRO A 596 -11.87 12.82 -8.86
C PRO A 596 -12.60 11.54 -9.30
N PHE A 597 -13.11 10.75 -8.35
CA PHE A 597 -13.88 9.55 -8.64
C PHE A 597 -15.24 9.89 -9.27
N LEU A 598 -15.91 10.94 -8.78
CA LEU A 598 -17.14 11.46 -9.39
C LEU A 598 -16.91 11.95 -10.83
N ILE A 599 -15.85 12.73 -11.08
CA ILE A 599 -15.47 13.18 -12.43
C ILE A 599 -15.23 11.97 -13.33
N SER A 600 -14.43 11.01 -12.88
CA SER A 600 -14.15 9.78 -13.64
C SER A 600 -15.44 9.00 -13.93
N TRP A 601 -16.36 8.89 -12.97
CA TRP A 601 -17.65 8.25 -13.15
C TRP A 601 -18.50 8.92 -14.24
N VAL A 602 -18.64 10.25 -14.19
CA VAL A 602 -19.40 11.02 -15.17
C VAL A 602 -18.79 10.88 -16.56
N VAL A 603 -17.47 11.05 -16.68
CA VAL A 603 -16.77 10.99 -17.97
C VAL A 603 -16.80 9.58 -18.54
N LYS A 604 -16.48 8.56 -17.74
CA LYS A 604 -16.50 7.15 -18.17
C LYS A 604 -17.91 6.70 -18.53
N GLY A 605 -18.91 7.04 -17.71
CA GLY A 605 -20.32 6.75 -17.99
C GLY A 605 -20.78 7.38 -19.31
N SER A 606 -20.37 8.63 -19.56
CA SER A 606 -20.68 9.33 -20.82
C SER A 606 -20.01 8.67 -22.02
N ILE A 607 -18.72 8.31 -21.93
CA ILE A 607 -17.99 7.64 -23.01
C ILE A 607 -18.60 6.27 -23.32
N LEU A 608 -18.90 5.47 -22.29
CA LEU A 608 -19.50 4.16 -22.47
C LEU A 608 -20.91 4.24 -23.05
N ARG A 609 -21.71 5.21 -22.62
CA ARG A 609 -23.09 5.40 -23.10
C ARG A 609 -23.17 5.83 -24.57
N HIS A 610 -22.27 6.72 -25.02
CA HIS A 610 -22.35 7.29 -26.37
C HIS A 610 -21.44 6.61 -27.38
N GLY A 611 -20.27 6.11 -26.97
CA GLY A 611 -19.26 5.52 -27.86
C GLY A 611 -18.88 4.08 -27.56
N GLY A 612 -19.49 3.48 -26.54
CA GLY A 612 -19.25 2.09 -26.15
C GLY A 612 -17.79 1.79 -25.81
N ILE A 613 -17.44 0.51 -25.91
CA ILE A 613 -16.13 0.00 -25.49
C ILE A 613 -14.98 0.48 -26.39
N GLN A 614 -15.23 0.70 -27.67
CA GLN A 614 -14.20 1.15 -28.60
C GLN A 614 -13.73 2.57 -28.26
N MET A 615 -14.67 3.46 -27.93
CA MET A 615 -14.33 4.82 -27.50
C MET A 615 -13.60 4.82 -26.15
N TYR A 616 -14.01 3.95 -25.22
CA TYR A 616 -13.25 3.75 -23.97
C TYR A 616 -11.80 3.35 -24.24
N ARG A 617 -11.55 2.35 -25.09
CA ARG A 617 -10.20 1.89 -25.44
C ARG A 617 -9.37 2.99 -26.11
N ARG A 618 -10.00 3.83 -26.94
CA ARG A 618 -9.35 4.99 -27.58
C ARG A 618 -9.03 6.10 -26.57
N ALA A 619 -9.90 6.34 -25.59
CA ALA A 619 -9.73 7.36 -24.57
C ALA A 619 -8.75 6.94 -23.45
N PHE A 620 -8.63 5.64 -23.15
CA PHE A 620 -7.81 5.11 -22.06
C PHE A 620 -6.35 5.64 -22.01
N PRO A 621 -5.62 5.76 -23.13
CA PRO A 621 -4.28 6.33 -23.15
C PRO A 621 -4.20 7.77 -22.63
N PHE A 622 -5.23 8.60 -22.84
CA PHE A 622 -5.27 9.97 -22.29
C PHE A 622 -5.19 9.95 -20.75
N PHE A 623 -5.97 9.08 -20.12
CA PHE A 623 -6.00 8.95 -18.66
C PHE A 623 -4.70 8.38 -18.09
N LEU A 624 -4.06 7.42 -18.79
CA LEU A 624 -2.71 6.98 -18.44
C LEU A 624 -1.69 8.12 -18.58
N GLY A 625 -1.89 9.01 -19.57
CA GLY A 625 -1.11 10.23 -19.76
C GLY A 625 -1.20 11.17 -18.56
N LEU A 626 -2.41 11.38 -18.01
CA LEU A 626 -2.59 12.20 -16.81
C LEU A 626 -1.76 11.68 -15.62
N VAL A 627 -1.75 10.35 -15.43
CA VAL A 627 -0.95 9.70 -14.38
C VAL A 627 0.54 9.89 -14.63
N LEU A 628 1.00 9.57 -15.85
CA LEU A 628 2.42 9.63 -16.21
C LEU A 628 2.97 11.06 -16.14
N GLY A 629 2.20 12.06 -16.60
CA GLY A 629 2.58 13.47 -16.56
C GLY A 629 2.76 13.98 -15.13
N ALA A 630 1.79 13.71 -14.26
CA ALA A 630 1.88 14.10 -12.86
C ALA A 630 3.02 13.41 -12.11
N PHE A 631 3.21 12.10 -12.33
CA PHE A 631 4.26 11.33 -11.66
C PHE A 631 5.66 11.75 -12.11
N THR A 632 5.81 12.07 -13.41
CA THR A 632 7.09 12.54 -13.96
C THR A 632 7.47 13.90 -13.38
N ILE A 633 6.58 14.89 -13.47
CA ILE A 633 6.87 16.24 -12.96
C ILE A 633 6.98 16.24 -11.43
N GLY A 634 6.16 15.45 -10.74
CA GLY A 634 6.24 15.28 -9.29
C GLY A 634 7.59 14.74 -8.83
N SER A 635 8.10 13.71 -9.51
CA SER A 635 9.43 13.14 -9.24
C SER A 635 10.54 14.11 -9.58
N LEU A 636 10.44 14.85 -10.70
CA LEU A 636 11.42 15.85 -11.10
C LEU A 636 11.51 16.99 -10.07
N TRP A 637 10.39 17.51 -9.58
CA TRP A 637 10.40 18.49 -8.50
C TRP A 637 11.05 17.94 -7.24
N GLY A 638 10.71 16.71 -6.84
CA GLY A 638 11.37 16.05 -5.71
C GLY A 638 12.90 15.95 -5.88
N ILE A 639 13.37 15.61 -7.09
CA ILE A 639 14.81 15.50 -7.40
C ILE A 639 15.48 16.89 -7.41
N VAL A 640 14.83 17.89 -8.01
CA VAL A 640 15.31 19.28 -7.98
C VAL A 640 15.45 19.76 -6.54
N GLY A 641 14.47 19.44 -5.69
CA GLY A 641 14.57 19.68 -4.26
C GLY A 641 15.84 19.05 -3.72
N LEU A 642 16.02 17.73 -3.91
CA LEU A 642 17.19 16.98 -3.43
C LEU A 642 18.54 17.59 -3.81
N VAL A 643 18.68 18.02 -5.05
CA VAL A 643 19.93 18.57 -5.59
C VAL A 643 20.18 20.00 -5.09
N THR A 644 19.13 20.81 -4.98
CA THR A 644 19.25 22.23 -4.60
C THR A 644 19.24 22.47 -3.10
N GLY A 645 18.73 21.53 -2.30
CA GLY A 645 18.50 21.71 -0.87
C GLY A 645 17.31 22.62 -0.54
N ILE A 646 16.49 22.99 -1.54
CA ILE A 646 15.35 23.90 -1.39
C ILE A 646 14.05 23.08 -1.37
N PRO A 647 13.07 23.40 -0.51
CA PRO A 647 11.75 22.80 -0.58
C PRO A 647 11.12 23.01 -1.96
N THR A 648 10.47 21.97 -2.49
CA THR A 648 9.80 22.01 -3.80
C THR A 648 8.35 21.59 -3.70
N TYR A 649 7.58 21.93 -4.73
CA TYR A 649 6.16 21.59 -4.82
C TYR A 649 5.91 20.07 -4.76
N ALA A 650 4.98 19.68 -3.90
CA ALA A 650 4.37 18.36 -3.90
C ALA A 650 3.02 18.40 -4.62
N PHE A 651 2.89 17.62 -5.69
CA PHE A 651 1.64 17.51 -6.47
C PHE A 651 0.50 16.81 -5.70
N LYS A 652 0.84 16.19 -4.56
CA LYS A 652 -0.07 15.54 -3.63
C LYS A 652 -0.10 16.37 -2.34
N ARG A 653 -1.29 16.86 -1.96
CA ARG A 653 -1.51 17.68 -0.75
C ARG A 653 -2.60 17.05 0.13
N TRP A 654 -2.20 16.08 0.94
CA TRP A 654 -2.97 15.56 2.09
C TRP A 654 -2.10 14.71 3.03
#